data_AF-A0A2N3IE77-F1
#
_entry.id   AF-A0A2N3IE77-F1
#
_cell.length_a   1.000
_cell.length_b   1.000
_cell.length_c   1.000
_cell.angle_alpha   90.00
_cell.angle_beta   90.00
_cell.angle_gamma   90.00
#
_symmetry.space_group_name_H-M   'P 1'
#
loop_
_entity.id
_entity.type
_entity.pdbx_description
1 polymer ?
#
loop_
_entity_poly.entity_id
_entity_poly.type
_entity_poly.pdbx_seq_one_letter_code
_entity_poly.pdbx_strand_id
1 'polypeptide(L)'
;MKKLLLFCLIVCSLPTYAQPPAGYYSTATGTGYTLKTQLYNIIKNHTVIPYSSLYACYEGTYNGNATDKKANGKVWDMYSDIPNGTPPYEFNWSQKCGTYNAEGQCFNREHSFPQSWFNSQSPMQSDLFHVYPTDGYVNNKRSNYPFGTVSAPTWTSLNGSKLGNCSFPGYTGIVFEPRDEYKGDFARSYFYMATRYENVIASWQNNSNADNVLNGTSTQVFDTWHLNLLYQWHIQDPVSAKEIARNNAVYTIQGNRNPFIDHPEWVAVIWGFAPPTPQVSFSAPTSTVQEPNSGTITHTVNVVVNTTANNPFSVNVSVSGTGTTASTPADFTLLTTSLTFTGSETIKPVQISIQSDGTTEPDETIRLVLSSPTNGVGLGTSTHDITLRDASASSNVTETFDPCNNLNTWTQFSVTGAQVWQCTTFGRNSSSGVQMNGYSGSPVVNEDWLISPPLNLSVTSKMSYWSRTKFNGNSLQLKISSNYTGTGNPNSATWVNVPGATFPAINSDVWTETANVDLSAYAGSNRYVAFVYTSTASAAARWTLDDISFTSVSAPPVTPPTLNVSGTLSPFGNINFGSISPTQNFSVSGSNLQGDVTVEAPTYFQVSKDGSNFANSIVFTAGTDFTLPTMTSKTVYVRFAPNSGIDGDKDGSISITTPQASAPLGIYVEGTETGNGFALIEFAGITTEAIKGQNTFIKMKIQPATRRLTHVNLKARLVGNTSLNDFTQTPTFAPDTSFRINIPAEATETAFFLQPTAENITDKGVEFTITSVGGGLGIGSQMVHRVNFAQVSAITNYDVENTVLYPVPAQSEIFVRTSLQNYDLSITDVTGRMVKKLENSPHIVVLSDLANGVYYVNLRNTQGSITKKIVVNR
;
A
#
# COMPACT_ATOMS: atom_id res chain seq x y z
N MET A 1 -65.02 1.88 21.72
CA MET A 1 -64.45 1.47 20.42
C MET A 1 -62.93 1.53 20.55
N LYS A 2 -62.27 0.37 20.64
CA LYS A 2 -60.80 0.27 20.74
C LYS A 2 -60.24 0.24 19.32
N LYS A 3 -59.37 1.18 18.94
CA LYS A 3 -58.60 1.13 17.69
C LYS A 3 -57.27 0.43 17.96
N LEU A 4 -57.09 -0.72 17.30
CA LEU A 4 -55.86 -1.51 17.27
C LEU A 4 -54.79 -0.73 16.50
N LEU A 5 -53.61 -0.55 17.11
CA LEU A 5 -52.38 -0.15 16.42
C LEU A 5 -51.64 -1.43 16.01
N LEU A 6 -51.50 -1.63 14.70
CA LEU A 6 -50.76 -2.74 14.10
C LEU A 6 -49.28 -2.34 14.03
N PHE A 7 -48.43 -2.97 14.86
CA PHE A 7 -46.98 -2.82 14.79
C PHE A 7 -46.44 -3.78 13.73
N CYS A 8 -45.89 -3.25 12.64
CA CYS A 8 -45.24 -4.03 11.60
C CYS A 8 -43.83 -4.42 12.11
N LEU A 9 -43.66 -5.69 12.51
CA LEU A 9 -42.37 -6.25 12.90
C LEU A 9 -41.55 -6.50 11.62
N ILE A 10 -40.60 -5.62 11.31
CA ILE A 10 -39.58 -5.88 10.28
C ILE A 10 -38.59 -6.88 10.87
N VAL A 11 -38.77 -8.16 10.51
CA VAL A 11 -37.78 -9.21 10.78
C VAL A 11 -36.61 -8.97 9.82
N CYS A 12 -35.59 -8.27 10.30
CA CYS A 12 -34.31 -8.18 9.62
C CYS A 12 -33.57 -9.50 9.84
N SER A 13 -33.62 -10.40 8.87
CA SER A 13 -32.84 -11.64 8.89
C SER A 13 -31.37 -11.31 8.70
N LEU A 14 -30.62 -11.17 9.80
CA LEU A 14 -29.16 -11.17 9.76
C LEU A 14 -28.68 -12.56 9.30
N PRO A 15 -27.72 -12.66 8.36
CA PRO A 15 -27.08 -13.94 8.07
C PRO A 15 -26.34 -14.41 9.32
N THR A 16 -26.76 -15.54 9.88
CA THR A 16 -26.05 -16.20 10.98
C THR A 16 -24.77 -16.80 10.43
N TYR A 17 -23.62 -16.17 10.67
CA TYR A 17 -22.32 -16.79 10.45
C TYR A 17 -22.18 -17.94 11.45
N ALA A 18 -22.11 -19.19 10.98
CA ALA A 18 -21.83 -20.30 11.87
C ALA A 18 -20.39 -20.14 12.40
N GLN A 19 -20.26 -19.86 13.69
CA GLN A 19 -19.01 -19.87 14.43
C GLN A 19 -18.63 -21.33 14.76
N PRO A 20 -17.37 -21.65 15.12
CA PRO A 20 -17.05 -22.96 15.69
C PRO A 20 -18.05 -23.30 16.82
N PRO A 21 -18.47 -24.56 16.96
CA PRO A 21 -19.40 -24.94 18.03
C PRO A 21 -18.89 -24.46 19.39
N ALA A 22 -19.81 -24.05 20.27
CA ALA A 22 -19.43 -23.60 21.60
C ALA A 22 -18.57 -24.66 22.31
N GLY A 23 -17.38 -24.26 22.79
CA GLY A 23 -16.44 -25.15 23.44
C GLY A 23 -15.58 -26.02 22.52
N TYR A 24 -15.68 -25.89 21.19
CA TYR A 24 -14.91 -26.69 20.23
C TYR A 24 -13.39 -26.62 20.47
N TYR A 25 -12.86 -25.46 20.86
CA TYR A 25 -11.45 -25.24 21.18
C TYR A 25 -11.13 -25.20 22.68
N SER A 26 -12.03 -25.67 23.56
CA SER A 26 -11.89 -25.53 25.01
C SER A 26 -10.62 -26.17 25.61
N THR A 27 -10.02 -27.15 24.94
CA THR A 27 -8.79 -27.82 25.37
C THR A 27 -7.51 -27.20 24.78
N ALA A 28 -7.61 -26.18 23.94
CA ALA A 28 -6.48 -25.48 23.31
C ALA A 28 -6.00 -24.30 24.17
N THR A 29 -5.38 -24.61 25.31
CA THR A 29 -4.97 -23.62 26.34
C THR A 29 -3.47 -23.36 26.40
N GLY A 30 -2.67 -24.12 25.62
CA GLY A 30 -1.21 -24.04 25.63
C GLY A 30 -0.65 -22.92 24.76
N THR A 31 0.67 -22.91 24.61
CA THR A 31 1.41 -22.05 23.66
C THR A 31 2.46 -22.87 22.92
N GLY A 32 3.08 -22.29 21.89
CA GLY A 32 4.11 -22.97 21.10
C GLY A 32 3.62 -24.30 20.53
N TYR A 33 4.52 -25.30 20.46
CA TYR A 33 4.15 -26.63 19.99
C TYR A 33 3.20 -27.38 20.92
N THR A 34 3.04 -26.98 22.18
CA THR A 34 2.01 -27.58 23.06
C THR A 34 0.61 -27.24 22.55
N LEU A 35 0.39 -25.98 22.15
CA LEU A 35 -0.87 -25.56 21.52
C LEU A 35 -1.12 -26.35 20.23
N LYS A 36 -0.09 -26.52 19.40
CA LYS A 36 -0.18 -27.31 18.17
C LYS A 36 -0.66 -28.75 18.44
N THR A 37 -0.06 -29.45 19.40
CA THR A 37 -0.45 -30.81 19.77
C THR A 37 -1.88 -30.86 20.36
N GLN A 38 -2.31 -29.85 21.09
CA GLN A 38 -3.71 -29.75 21.56
C GLN A 38 -4.68 -29.59 20.39
N LEU A 39 -4.37 -28.72 19.44
CA LEU A 39 -5.17 -28.55 18.22
C LEU A 39 -5.20 -29.81 17.37
N TYR A 40 -4.05 -30.50 17.21
CA TYR A 40 -3.98 -31.82 16.59
C TYR A 40 -5.00 -32.77 17.24
N ASN A 41 -5.02 -32.88 18.58
CA ASN A 41 -5.95 -33.77 19.27
C ASN A 41 -7.43 -33.42 19.04
N ILE A 42 -7.75 -32.14 18.82
CA ILE A 42 -9.11 -31.68 18.48
C ILE A 42 -9.47 -32.07 17.05
N ILE A 43 -8.57 -31.87 16.08
CA ILE A 43 -8.90 -31.98 14.64
C ILE A 43 -8.46 -33.31 13.99
N LYS A 44 -7.71 -34.18 14.70
CA LYS A 44 -7.11 -35.42 14.15
C LYS A 44 -8.12 -36.47 13.69
N ASN A 45 -9.37 -36.35 14.07
CA ASN A 45 -10.44 -37.22 13.60
C ASN A 45 -11.33 -36.41 12.67
N HIS A 46 -11.55 -36.94 11.47
CA HIS A 46 -12.52 -36.40 10.54
C HIS A 46 -13.18 -37.52 9.74
N THR A 47 -14.34 -37.23 9.17
CA THR A 47 -15.01 -38.11 8.23
C THR A 47 -14.23 -38.13 6.92
N VAL A 48 -13.73 -39.30 6.54
CA VAL A 48 -13.01 -39.50 5.29
C VAL A 48 -14.01 -39.58 4.15
N ILE A 49 -13.96 -38.62 3.24
CA ILE A 49 -14.85 -38.58 2.08
C ILE A 49 -14.25 -39.40 0.93
N PRO A 50 -15.04 -40.18 0.17
CA PRO A 50 -14.52 -40.85 -1.02
C PRO A 50 -13.94 -39.85 -2.01
N TYR A 51 -12.77 -40.12 -2.58
CA TYR A 51 -12.08 -39.22 -3.50
C TYR A 51 -12.92 -38.82 -4.73
N SER A 52 -13.82 -39.70 -5.18
CA SER A 52 -14.78 -39.42 -6.26
C SER A 52 -15.86 -38.41 -5.88
N SER A 53 -16.13 -38.22 -4.58
CA SER A 53 -17.18 -37.33 -4.06
C SER A 53 -16.72 -35.89 -3.83
N LEU A 54 -15.43 -35.59 -4.02
CA LEU A 54 -14.87 -34.23 -3.87
C LEU A 54 -15.62 -33.21 -4.75
N TYR A 55 -15.90 -33.55 -6.01
CA TYR A 55 -16.67 -32.66 -6.90
C TYR A 55 -18.06 -32.34 -6.37
N ALA A 56 -18.72 -33.31 -5.74
CA ALA A 56 -20.03 -33.11 -5.14
C ALA A 56 -19.96 -32.21 -3.89
N CYS A 57 -18.85 -32.27 -3.14
CA CYS A 57 -18.59 -31.36 -2.01
C CYS A 57 -18.39 -29.92 -2.51
N TYR A 58 -17.61 -29.73 -3.58
CA TYR A 58 -17.38 -28.41 -4.19
C TYR A 58 -18.68 -27.74 -4.64
N GLU A 59 -19.56 -28.51 -5.29
CA GLU A 59 -20.85 -28.04 -5.81
C GLU A 59 -21.92 -27.85 -4.72
N GLY A 60 -21.80 -28.57 -3.61
CA GLY A 60 -22.78 -28.64 -2.53
C GLY A 60 -23.85 -29.72 -2.71
N THR A 61 -23.67 -30.63 -3.67
CA THR A 61 -24.54 -31.80 -3.85
C THR A 61 -24.21 -32.92 -2.85
N TYR A 62 -23.06 -32.84 -2.17
CA TYR A 62 -22.71 -33.68 -1.03
C TYR A 62 -23.20 -33.02 0.28
N ASN A 63 -24.26 -33.58 0.87
CA ASN A 63 -24.86 -33.09 2.14
C ASN A 63 -25.33 -31.62 2.15
N GLY A 64 -25.49 -30.98 0.99
CA GLY A 64 -26.20 -29.70 0.84
C GLY A 64 -25.37 -28.42 1.02
N ASN A 65 -24.10 -28.51 1.41
CA ASN A 65 -23.24 -27.35 1.65
C ASN A 65 -22.08 -27.30 0.64
N ALA A 66 -22.03 -26.25 -0.18
CA ALA A 66 -20.98 -26.09 -1.18
C ALA A 66 -19.70 -25.51 -0.55
N THR A 67 -18.55 -26.12 -0.82
CA THR A 67 -17.26 -25.59 -0.33
C THR A 67 -16.65 -24.54 -1.25
N ASP A 68 -16.90 -24.62 -2.56
CA ASP A 68 -16.18 -23.83 -3.58
C ASP A 68 -17.12 -23.42 -4.74
N LYS A 69 -18.34 -22.96 -4.41
CA LYS A 69 -19.34 -22.43 -5.36
C LYS A 69 -19.50 -20.93 -5.18
N LYS A 70 -19.31 -20.17 -6.26
CA LYS A 70 -19.55 -18.72 -6.29
C LYS A 70 -21.04 -18.39 -6.24
N ALA A 71 -21.36 -17.14 -5.89
CA ALA A 71 -22.73 -16.62 -5.89
C ALA A 71 -23.41 -16.68 -7.27
N ASN A 72 -22.64 -16.54 -8.35
CA ASN A 72 -23.11 -16.70 -9.74
C ASN A 72 -23.34 -18.18 -10.15
N GLY A 73 -23.17 -19.12 -9.22
CA GLY A 73 -23.36 -20.55 -9.43
C GLY A 73 -22.18 -21.27 -10.11
N LYS A 74 -21.08 -20.58 -10.42
CA LYS A 74 -19.87 -21.15 -11.05
C LYS A 74 -18.91 -21.75 -10.03
N VAL A 75 -17.92 -22.49 -10.52
CA VAL A 75 -16.81 -23.03 -9.71
C VAL A 75 -15.94 -21.88 -9.19
N TRP A 76 -15.58 -21.91 -7.91
CA TRP A 76 -14.64 -20.97 -7.31
C TRP A 76 -13.20 -21.48 -7.44
N ASP A 77 -12.64 -21.29 -8.63
CA ASP A 77 -11.29 -21.70 -8.99
C ASP A 77 -10.23 -20.66 -8.61
N MET A 78 -9.33 -21.00 -7.69
CA MET A 78 -8.28 -20.10 -7.21
C MET A 78 -7.14 -19.84 -8.24
N TYR A 79 -7.08 -20.62 -9.32
CA TYR A 79 -6.14 -20.45 -10.43
C TYR A 79 -6.71 -19.73 -11.65
N SER A 80 -8.02 -19.43 -11.66
CA SER A 80 -8.63 -18.57 -12.68
C SER A 80 -9.25 -17.30 -12.10
N ASP A 81 -9.63 -17.29 -10.83
CA ASP A 81 -10.30 -16.15 -10.22
C ASP A 81 -9.37 -14.94 -10.03
N ILE A 82 -9.95 -13.76 -10.14
CA ILE A 82 -9.31 -12.46 -9.89
C ILE A 82 -10.25 -11.71 -8.92
N PRO A 83 -10.00 -11.76 -7.60
CA PRO A 83 -10.84 -11.07 -6.63
C PRO A 83 -10.97 -9.57 -6.94
N ASN A 84 -12.21 -9.05 -6.89
CA ASN A 84 -12.57 -7.67 -7.29
C ASN A 84 -12.29 -7.32 -8.77
N GLY A 85 -11.91 -8.29 -9.59
CA GLY A 85 -11.72 -8.13 -11.02
C GLY A 85 -12.58 -9.09 -11.83
N THR A 86 -12.29 -9.15 -13.13
CA THR A 86 -12.98 -10.06 -14.06
C THR A 86 -12.08 -11.27 -14.32
N PRO A 87 -12.49 -12.50 -13.93
CA PRO A 87 -11.75 -13.70 -14.28
C PRO A 87 -11.61 -13.85 -15.80
N PRO A 88 -10.46 -14.31 -16.34
CA PRO A 88 -10.29 -14.59 -17.77
C PRO A 88 -11.25 -15.68 -18.28
N TYR A 89 -11.67 -16.59 -17.40
CA TYR A 89 -12.66 -17.63 -17.67
C TYR A 89 -13.26 -18.19 -16.36
N GLU A 90 -14.43 -18.82 -16.48
CA GLU A 90 -15.12 -19.49 -15.37
C GLU A 90 -15.70 -20.84 -15.83
N PHE A 91 -15.80 -21.79 -14.89
CA PHE A 91 -16.28 -23.15 -15.18
C PHE A 91 -17.72 -23.38 -14.75
N ASN A 92 -18.46 -24.10 -15.60
CA ASN A 92 -19.67 -24.82 -15.20
C ASN A 92 -19.31 -26.17 -14.59
N TRP A 93 -20.18 -26.70 -13.72
CA TRP A 93 -19.98 -27.98 -13.02
C TRP A 93 -19.83 -29.21 -13.94
N SER A 94 -20.28 -29.12 -15.19
CA SER A 94 -20.10 -30.18 -16.20
C SER A 94 -18.66 -30.24 -16.75
N GLN A 95 -17.87 -29.16 -16.65
CA GLN A 95 -16.54 -29.03 -17.25
C GLN A 95 -15.43 -29.64 -16.37
N LYS A 96 -15.63 -30.87 -15.89
CA LYS A 96 -14.66 -31.64 -15.11
C LYS A 96 -13.87 -32.59 -16.01
N CYS A 97 -12.54 -32.60 -15.93
CA CYS A 97 -11.73 -33.51 -16.72
C CYS A 97 -10.35 -33.82 -16.10
N GLY A 98 -9.65 -34.79 -16.68
CA GLY A 98 -8.29 -35.20 -16.28
C GLY A 98 -7.22 -35.01 -17.36
N THR A 99 -7.56 -34.37 -18.48
CA THR A 99 -6.64 -34.13 -19.60
C THR A 99 -6.90 -32.76 -20.19
N TYR A 100 -5.87 -31.93 -20.26
CA TYR A 100 -5.95 -30.52 -20.61
C TYR A 100 -4.67 -30.09 -21.35
N ASN A 101 -4.82 -29.21 -22.33
CA ASN A 101 -3.75 -28.69 -23.19
C ASN A 101 -3.63 -27.16 -23.14
N ALA A 102 -4.62 -26.48 -22.55
CA ALA A 102 -4.65 -25.04 -22.34
C ALA A 102 -5.53 -24.68 -21.13
N GLU A 103 -5.32 -23.47 -20.60
CA GLU A 103 -6.18 -22.86 -19.58
C GLU A 103 -7.65 -22.73 -20.06
N GLY A 104 -8.60 -22.78 -19.13
CA GLY A 104 -10.03 -22.57 -19.38
C GLY A 104 -10.77 -23.76 -19.99
N GLN A 105 -10.12 -24.92 -20.14
CA GLN A 105 -10.75 -26.10 -20.73
C GLN A 105 -11.64 -26.85 -19.74
N CYS A 106 -11.10 -27.14 -18.55
CA CYS A 106 -11.80 -27.87 -17.51
C CYS A 106 -11.11 -27.64 -16.15
N PHE A 107 -11.81 -27.95 -15.06
CA PHE A 107 -11.22 -27.94 -13.73
C PHE A 107 -10.98 -29.37 -13.20
N ASN A 108 -9.99 -29.52 -12.32
CA ASN A 108 -9.62 -30.76 -11.64
C ASN A 108 -9.36 -30.49 -10.14
N ARG A 109 -9.02 -31.54 -9.38
CA ARG A 109 -8.69 -31.47 -7.96
C ARG A 109 -7.21 -31.11 -7.79
N GLU A 110 -6.96 -29.96 -7.17
CA GLU A 110 -5.64 -29.49 -6.80
C GLU A 110 -5.33 -29.86 -5.36
N HIS A 111 -4.26 -30.61 -5.14
CA HIS A 111 -3.72 -30.90 -3.81
C HIS A 111 -2.71 -29.82 -3.46
N SER A 112 -3.16 -28.72 -2.85
CA SER A 112 -2.30 -27.57 -2.49
C SER A 112 -1.09 -27.99 -1.65
N PHE A 113 -1.24 -28.99 -0.78
CA PHE A 113 -0.13 -29.78 -0.25
C PHE A 113 0.03 -31.03 -1.15
N PRO A 114 1.07 -31.16 -1.98
CA PRO A 114 1.14 -32.17 -3.04
C PRO A 114 0.93 -33.60 -2.55
N GLN A 115 0.03 -34.34 -3.21
CA GLN A 115 -0.24 -35.73 -2.83
C GLN A 115 0.96 -36.67 -2.97
N SER A 116 1.93 -36.33 -3.83
CA SER A 116 3.20 -37.06 -3.93
C SER A 116 4.06 -36.96 -2.66
N TRP A 117 3.89 -35.90 -1.85
CA TRP A 117 4.65 -35.73 -0.60
C TRP A 117 4.16 -36.66 0.50
N PHE A 118 2.94 -37.19 0.41
CA PHE A 118 2.39 -38.16 1.37
C PHE A 118 1.99 -39.49 0.71
N ASN A 119 2.53 -39.80 -0.47
CA ASN A 119 2.28 -41.03 -1.23
C ASN A 119 0.79 -41.31 -1.50
N SER A 120 0.00 -40.25 -1.72
CA SER A 120 -1.44 -40.31 -2.00
C SER A 120 -2.24 -41.11 -0.97
N GLN A 121 -1.74 -41.19 0.27
CA GLN A 121 -2.36 -41.99 1.33
C GLN A 121 -3.67 -41.37 1.83
N SER A 122 -4.57 -42.24 2.27
CA SER A 122 -5.76 -41.87 3.03
C SER A 122 -5.37 -41.64 4.50
N PRO A 123 -5.96 -40.65 5.21
CA PRO A 123 -7.10 -39.83 4.77
C PRO A 123 -6.70 -38.50 4.10
N MET A 124 -5.40 -38.21 3.97
CA MET A 124 -4.90 -36.96 3.39
C MET A 124 -5.43 -36.73 1.99
N GLN A 125 -5.46 -37.75 1.13
CA GLN A 125 -5.82 -37.59 -0.28
C GLN A 125 -7.18 -36.92 -0.56
N SER A 126 -8.15 -37.03 0.36
CA SER A 126 -9.49 -36.45 0.19
C SER A 126 -9.87 -35.43 1.27
N ASP A 127 -8.89 -34.92 2.03
CA ASP A 127 -9.14 -33.88 3.02
C ASP A 127 -9.39 -32.52 2.34
N LEU A 128 -10.64 -32.07 2.37
CA LEU A 128 -11.11 -30.83 1.77
C LEU A 128 -10.33 -29.60 2.22
N PHE A 129 -9.66 -29.57 3.38
CA PHE A 129 -8.92 -28.38 3.80
C PHE A 129 -7.67 -28.07 2.97
N HIS A 130 -7.21 -28.98 2.11
CA HIS A 130 -6.08 -28.73 1.19
C HIS A 130 -6.35 -29.16 -0.26
N VAL A 131 -7.53 -29.73 -0.56
CA VAL A 131 -7.93 -30.08 -1.93
C VAL A 131 -8.98 -29.08 -2.45
N TYR A 132 -8.66 -28.42 -3.56
CA TYR A 132 -9.48 -27.37 -4.17
C TYR A 132 -9.88 -27.74 -5.60
N PRO A 133 -11.02 -27.25 -6.14
CA PRO A 133 -11.27 -27.27 -7.57
C PRO A 133 -10.47 -26.15 -8.25
N THR A 134 -9.61 -26.50 -9.19
CA THR A 134 -8.85 -25.49 -9.95
C THR A 134 -8.74 -25.84 -11.43
N ASP A 135 -8.37 -24.87 -12.26
CA ASP A 135 -8.03 -25.09 -13.67
C ASP A 135 -7.01 -26.23 -13.79
N GLY A 136 -7.33 -27.19 -14.65
CA GLY A 136 -6.53 -28.40 -14.81
C GLY A 136 -5.15 -28.14 -15.40
N TYR A 137 -5.04 -27.20 -16.34
CA TYR A 137 -3.77 -26.85 -16.97
C TYR A 137 -2.85 -26.11 -16.00
N VAL A 138 -3.38 -25.13 -15.24
CA VAL A 138 -2.61 -24.42 -14.20
C VAL A 138 -2.16 -25.38 -13.10
N ASN A 139 -3.05 -26.27 -12.64
CA ASN A 139 -2.70 -27.35 -11.70
C ASN A 139 -1.54 -28.21 -12.24
N ASN A 140 -1.57 -28.60 -13.52
CA ASN A 140 -0.47 -29.36 -14.12
C ASN A 140 0.85 -28.57 -14.23
N LYS A 141 0.78 -27.27 -14.50
CA LYS A 141 1.96 -26.39 -14.43
C LYS A 141 2.51 -26.31 -13.02
N ARG A 142 1.63 -26.25 -12.01
CA ARG A 142 2.00 -26.25 -10.60
C ARG A 142 2.68 -27.55 -10.19
N SER A 143 2.23 -28.70 -10.69
CA SER A 143 2.83 -30.02 -10.43
C SER A 143 2.95 -30.31 -8.91
N ASN A 144 4.11 -30.77 -8.45
CA ASN A 144 4.48 -30.93 -7.04
C ASN A 144 5.45 -29.83 -6.58
N TYR A 145 5.55 -28.70 -7.29
CA TYR A 145 6.46 -27.63 -6.88
C TYR A 145 5.96 -26.98 -5.57
N PRO A 146 6.89 -26.64 -4.65
CA PRO A 146 6.57 -25.83 -3.49
C PRO A 146 5.90 -24.51 -3.89
N PHE A 147 5.07 -23.98 -3.00
CA PHE A 147 4.69 -22.57 -3.14
C PHE A 147 5.86 -21.65 -2.77
N GLY A 148 6.01 -20.54 -3.47
CA GLY A 148 7.10 -19.58 -3.32
C GLY A 148 6.85 -18.30 -4.11
N THR A 149 7.74 -17.31 -3.99
CA THR A 149 7.67 -16.08 -4.79
C THR A 149 8.55 -16.20 -6.03
N VAL A 150 8.15 -15.60 -7.15
CA VAL A 150 8.85 -15.68 -8.43
C VAL A 150 9.10 -14.27 -8.97
N SER A 151 10.38 -13.87 -9.03
CA SER A 151 10.78 -12.59 -9.65
C SER A 151 10.94 -12.69 -11.17
N ALA A 152 11.32 -13.87 -11.68
CA ALA A 152 11.49 -14.14 -13.11
C ALA A 152 10.71 -15.40 -13.50
N PRO A 153 9.44 -15.27 -13.94
CA PRO A 153 8.62 -16.42 -14.28
C PRO A 153 9.10 -17.11 -15.56
N THR A 154 9.21 -18.43 -15.52
CA THR A 154 9.32 -19.27 -16.72
C THR A 154 7.96 -19.52 -17.36
N TRP A 155 6.88 -19.34 -16.60
CA TRP A 155 5.51 -19.36 -17.09
C TRP A 155 4.60 -18.50 -16.19
N THR A 156 3.55 -17.91 -16.77
CA THR A 156 2.55 -17.12 -16.05
C THR A 156 1.16 -17.49 -16.58
N SER A 157 0.22 -17.77 -15.66
CA SER A 157 -1.17 -18.05 -16.00
C SER A 157 -1.93 -16.79 -16.39
N LEU A 158 -3.13 -16.95 -16.95
CA LEU A 158 -3.99 -15.81 -17.28
C LEU A 158 -4.49 -15.03 -16.05
N ASN A 159 -4.57 -15.67 -14.87
CA ASN A 159 -4.94 -14.98 -13.62
C ASN A 159 -3.75 -14.32 -12.89
N GLY A 160 -2.52 -14.52 -13.40
CA GLY A 160 -1.29 -13.93 -12.86
C GLY A 160 -0.48 -14.83 -11.94
N SER A 161 -0.88 -16.09 -11.74
CA SER A 161 -0.05 -17.09 -11.05
C SER A 161 1.21 -17.38 -11.86
N LYS A 162 2.33 -17.71 -11.21
CA LYS A 162 3.64 -17.84 -11.86
C LYS A 162 4.30 -19.16 -11.51
N LEU A 163 5.10 -19.68 -12.45
CA LEU A 163 6.06 -20.74 -12.21
C LEU A 163 7.45 -20.19 -12.51
N GLY A 164 8.43 -20.46 -11.67
CA GLY A 164 9.81 -20.02 -11.90
C GLY A 164 10.73 -20.32 -10.73
N ASN A 165 11.97 -19.82 -10.79
CA ASN A 165 12.90 -19.92 -9.67
C ASN A 165 12.40 -19.08 -8.49
N CYS A 166 12.53 -19.67 -7.29
CA CYS A 166 12.21 -19.01 -6.05
C CYS A 166 13.08 -17.76 -5.88
N SER A 167 12.43 -16.64 -5.59
CA SER A 167 13.06 -15.38 -5.20
C SER A 167 13.03 -15.14 -3.70
N PHE A 168 12.37 -16.01 -2.92
CA PHE A 168 12.30 -15.88 -1.47
C PHE A 168 13.61 -16.35 -0.82
N PRO A 169 14.23 -15.58 0.09
CA PRO A 169 15.50 -15.94 0.71
C PRO A 169 15.47 -17.32 1.38
N GLY A 170 16.50 -18.13 1.14
CA GLY A 170 16.67 -19.46 1.73
C GLY A 170 16.28 -20.64 0.83
N TYR A 171 15.74 -20.39 -0.36
CA TYR A 171 15.48 -21.42 -1.38
C TYR A 171 15.59 -20.85 -2.80
N THR A 172 16.23 -21.58 -3.71
CA THR A 172 16.47 -21.15 -5.11
C THR A 172 15.89 -22.10 -6.16
N GLY A 173 15.22 -23.17 -5.73
CA GLY A 173 14.59 -24.16 -6.61
C GLY A 173 13.33 -23.62 -7.30
N ILE A 174 12.69 -24.46 -8.11
CA ILE A 174 11.47 -24.08 -8.84
C ILE A 174 10.29 -24.06 -7.86
N VAL A 175 9.53 -22.97 -7.88
CA VAL A 175 8.32 -22.77 -7.08
C VAL A 175 7.18 -22.28 -7.95
N PHE A 176 5.97 -22.47 -7.43
CA PHE A 176 4.75 -21.88 -7.97
C PHE A 176 4.31 -20.72 -7.07
N GLU A 177 4.01 -19.57 -7.65
CA GLU A 177 3.48 -18.40 -6.95
C GLU A 177 2.01 -18.23 -7.33
N PRO A 178 1.06 -18.46 -6.41
CA PRO A 178 -0.34 -18.11 -6.64
C PRO A 178 -0.50 -16.59 -6.58
N ARG A 179 -1.66 -16.12 -7.07
CA ARG A 179 -2.06 -14.71 -6.97
C ARG A 179 -2.10 -14.23 -5.50
N ASP A 180 -1.81 -12.95 -5.28
CA ASP A 180 -1.62 -12.38 -3.93
C ASP A 180 -2.81 -12.59 -2.99
N GLU A 181 -4.03 -12.45 -3.52
CA GLU A 181 -5.31 -12.56 -2.79
C GLU A 181 -5.68 -14.02 -2.41
N TYR A 182 -4.80 -14.98 -2.69
CA TYR A 182 -4.95 -16.39 -2.33
C TYR A 182 -3.74 -16.96 -1.56
N LYS A 183 -2.71 -16.15 -1.33
CA LYS A 183 -1.48 -16.59 -0.66
C LYS A 183 -1.74 -16.99 0.79
N GLY A 184 -2.61 -16.27 1.48
CA GLY A 184 -3.05 -16.53 2.85
C GLY A 184 -3.88 -17.79 2.96
N ASP A 185 -4.82 -18.02 2.03
CA ASP A 185 -5.61 -19.25 1.93
C ASP A 185 -4.71 -20.49 1.90
N PHE A 186 -3.73 -20.50 0.98
CA PHE A 186 -2.80 -21.61 0.86
C PHE A 186 -1.88 -21.73 2.08
N ALA A 187 -1.44 -20.62 2.67
CA ALA A 187 -0.63 -20.63 3.89
C ALA A 187 -1.37 -21.30 5.07
N ARG A 188 -2.62 -20.92 5.31
CA ARG A 188 -3.46 -21.50 6.37
C ARG A 188 -3.78 -22.98 6.12
N SER A 189 -3.82 -23.42 4.86
CA SER A 189 -3.94 -24.84 4.52
C SER A 189 -2.66 -25.62 4.80
N TYR A 190 -1.48 -25.03 4.60
CA TYR A 190 -0.21 -25.65 5.01
C TYR A 190 -0.09 -25.76 6.52
N PHE A 191 -0.43 -24.70 7.28
CA PHE A 191 -0.45 -24.77 8.74
C PHE A 191 -1.46 -25.80 9.26
N TYR A 192 -2.63 -25.93 8.61
CA TYR A 192 -3.57 -27.01 8.87
C TYR A 192 -2.94 -28.38 8.65
N MET A 193 -2.31 -28.63 7.49
CA MET A 193 -1.65 -29.92 7.22
C MET A 193 -0.57 -30.24 8.26
N ALA A 194 0.22 -29.24 8.64
CA ALA A 194 1.26 -29.36 9.67
C ALA A 194 0.71 -29.75 11.04
N THR A 195 -0.51 -29.33 11.37
CA THR A 195 -1.14 -29.55 12.67
C THR A 195 -1.99 -30.81 12.66
N ARG A 196 -2.86 -30.97 11.66
CA ARG A 196 -3.75 -32.12 11.51
C ARG A 196 -2.98 -33.42 11.43
N TYR A 197 -1.85 -33.43 10.73
CA TYR A 197 -1.07 -34.64 10.47
C TYR A 197 0.24 -34.68 11.27
N GLU A 198 0.28 -34.02 12.43
CA GLU A 198 1.45 -33.95 13.33
C GLU A 198 2.09 -35.32 13.59
N ASN A 199 1.29 -36.38 13.69
CA ASN A 199 1.77 -37.73 13.99
C ASN A 199 2.46 -38.46 12.82
N VAL A 200 2.40 -37.94 11.59
CA VAL A 200 2.95 -38.60 10.39
C VAL A 200 3.77 -37.66 9.50
N ILE A 201 3.57 -36.34 9.56
CA ILE A 201 4.19 -35.39 8.61
C ILE A 201 5.72 -35.39 8.66
N ALA A 202 6.32 -35.68 9.81
CA ALA A 202 7.77 -35.80 9.95
C ALA A 202 8.38 -36.85 9.00
N SER A 203 7.64 -37.94 8.73
CA SER A 203 8.14 -39.02 7.86
C SER A 203 8.02 -38.71 6.37
N TRP A 204 7.45 -37.57 5.99
CA TRP A 204 7.20 -37.21 4.59
C TRP A 204 8.36 -36.45 3.95
N GLN A 205 9.33 -35.97 4.73
CA GLN A 205 10.46 -35.18 4.22
C GLN A 205 11.14 -35.86 3.02
N ASN A 206 11.36 -37.17 3.08
CA ASN A 206 12.07 -37.89 2.02
C ASN A 206 11.18 -38.33 0.84
N ASN A 207 9.91 -37.91 0.79
CA ASN A 207 9.01 -38.26 -0.31
C ASN A 207 9.11 -37.24 -1.44
N SER A 208 9.44 -37.72 -2.65
CA SER A 208 9.51 -36.89 -3.85
C SER A 208 10.42 -35.67 -3.62
N ASN A 209 9.87 -34.45 -3.66
CA ASN A 209 10.58 -33.19 -3.50
C ASN A 209 10.07 -32.43 -2.25
N ALA A 210 9.53 -33.15 -1.26
CA ALA A 210 9.01 -32.57 -0.02
C ALA A 210 10.13 -32.03 0.90
N ASP A 211 11.34 -32.56 0.77
CA ASP A 211 12.56 -32.11 1.44
C ASP A 211 12.96 -30.67 1.09
N ASN A 212 12.39 -30.11 0.02
CA ASN A 212 12.53 -28.69 -0.28
C ASN A 212 11.85 -27.77 0.76
N VAL A 213 10.82 -28.27 1.46
CA VAL A 213 10.03 -27.46 2.40
C VAL A 213 9.85 -28.09 3.77
N LEU A 214 10.04 -29.41 3.92
CA LEU A 214 9.85 -30.13 5.17
C LEU A 214 11.19 -30.39 5.85
N ASN A 215 11.28 -30.07 7.14
CA ASN A 215 12.51 -30.23 7.92
C ASN A 215 12.63 -31.56 8.67
N GLY A 216 11.68 -32.48 8.46
CA GLY A 216 11.67 -33.81 9.08
C GLY A 216 11.21 -33.85 10.55
N THR A 217 10.72 -32.74 11.11
CA THR A 217 10.19 -32.69 12.49
C THR A 217 8.66 -32.69 12.51
N SER A 218 8.05 -33.19 13.58
CA SER A 218 6.61 -33.05 13.84
C SER A 218 6.25 -31.69 14.45
N THR A 219 7.24 -30.99 15.02
CA THR A 219 7.10 -29.67 15.67
C THR A 219 7.03 -28.53 14.66
N GLN A 220 8.19 -27.99 14.25
CA GLN A 220 8.28 -26.90 13.28
C GLN A 220 7.72 -27.31 11.91
N VAL A 221 7.92 -28.57 11.49
CA VAL A 221 7.50 -29.17 10.21
C VAL A 221 8.20 -28.60 8.98
N PHE A 222 8.19 -27.28 8.83
CA PHE A 222 8.71 -26.61 7.65
C PHE A 222 10.15 -26.17 7.83
N ASP A 223 10.92 -26.17 6.76
CA ASP A 223 12.20 -25.45 6.70
C ASP A 223 11.98 -23.95 6.93
N THR A 224 12.98 -23.30 7.52
CA THR A 224 12.87 -21.90 7.98
C THR A 224 12.44 -20.95 6.87
N TRP A 225 12.94 -21.13 5.64
CA TRP A 225 12.55 -20.28 4.50
C TRP A 225 11.05 -20.40 4.20
N HIS A 226 10.52 -21.63 4.21
CA HIS A 226 9.14 -21.89 3.85
C HIS A 226 8.21 -21.48 4.99
N LEU A 227 8.60 -21.73 6.24
CA LEU A 227 7.87 -21.25 7.41
C LEU A 227 7.74 -19.72 7.40
N ASN A 228 8.83 -18.99 7.13
CA ASN A 228 8.83 -17.54 7.04
C ASN A 228 7.98 -17.02 5.88
N LEU A 229 8.04 -17.69 4.72
CA LEU A 229 7.18 -17.37 3.57
C LEU A 229 5.70 -17.53 3.93
N LEU A 230 5.31 -18.69 4.46
CA LEU A 230 3.93 -18.99 4.84
C LEU A 230 3.42 -18.01 5.90
N TYR A 231 4.28 -17.64 6.87
CA TYR A 231 3.94 -16.61 7.84
C TYR A 231 3.75 -15.24 7.19
N GLN A 232 4.65 -14.81 6.31
CA GLN A 232 4.51 -13.55 5.59
C GLN A 232 3.20 -13.51 4.78
N TRP A 233 2.90 -14.58 4.03
CA TRP A 233 1.68 -14.69 3.25
C TRP A 233 0.43 -14.69 4.13
N HIS A 234 0.46 -15.39 5.27
CA HIS A 234 -0.61 -15.38 6.25
C HIS A 234 -0.94 -13.97 6.78
N ILE A 235 0.08 -13.12 6.95
CA ILE A 235 -0.08 -11.74 7.42
C ILE A 235 -0.51 -10.79 6.31
N GLN A 236 0.04 -10.95 5.10
CA GLN A 236 -0.23 -10.08 3.95
C GLN A 236 -1.61 -10.32 3.35
N ASP A 237 -2.15 -11.54 3.49
CA ASP A 237 -3.47 -11.93 3.01
C ASP A 237 -4.32 -12.49 4.19
N PRO A 238 -5.01 -11.61 4.95
CA PRO A 238 -5.83 -11.99 6.09
C PRO A 238 -6.97 -12.96 5.74
N VAL A 239 -7.59 -13.56 6.75
CA VAL A 239 -8.70 -14.52 6.54
C VAL A 239 -9.84 -13.88 5.76
N SER A 240 -10.20 -14.49 4.62
CA SER A 240 -11.23 -13.98 3.72
C SER A 240 -12.63 -14.53 4.04
N ALA A 241 -13.67 -13.84 3.56
CA ALA A 241 -15.05 -14.33 3.67
C ALA A 241 -15.25 -15.70 2.98
N LYS A 242 -14.50 -15.95 1.90
CA LYS A 242 -14.46 -17.24 1.20
C LYS A 242 -13.96 -18.35 2.12
N GLU A 243 -12.86 -18.12 2.83
CA GLU A 243 -12.29 -19.11 3.75
C GLU A 243 -13.21 -19.42 4.92
N ILE A 244 -13.86 -18.41 5.50
CA ILE A 244 -14.82 -18.60 6.58
C ILE A 244 -16.00 -19.47 6.10
N ALA A 245 -16.57 -19.14 4.94
CA ALA A 245 -17.66 -19.92 4.34
C ALA A 245 -17.24 -21.36 4.05
N ARG A 246 -16.02 -21.54 3.51
CA ARG A 246 -15.46 -22.85 3.21
C ARG A 246 -15.18 -23.67 4.48
N ASN A 247 -14.61 -23.07 5.53
CA ASN A 247 -14.35 -23.73 6.81
C ASN A 247 -15.65 -24.24 7.44
N ASN A 248 -16.74 -23.46 7.33
CA ASN A 248 -18.07 -23.86 7.75
C ASN A 248 -18.63 -25.02 6.92
N ALA A 249 -18.56 -24.94 5.59
CA ALA A 249 -19.04 -26.02 4.72
C ALA A 249 -18.26 -27.32 4.97
N VAL A 250 -16.94 -27.26 5.03
CA VAL A 250 -16.09 -28.43 5.31
C VAL A 250 -16.39 -29.02 6.70
N TYR A 251 -16.63 -28.20 7.72
CA TYR A 251 -17.01 -28.69 9.05
C TYR A 251 -18.27 -29.56 9.01
N THR A 252 -19.29 -29.18 8.23
CA THR A 252 -20.52 -29.98 8.10
C THR A 252 -20.31 -31.31 7.37
N ILE A 253 -19.24 -31.42 6.57
CA ILE A 253 -18.93 -32.60 5.75
C ILE A 253 -17.95 -33.53 6.48
N GLN A 254 -16.85 -32.97 6.99
CA GLN A 254 -15.74 -33.70 7.59
C GLN A 254 -15.81 -33.77 9.13
N GLY A 255 -16.57 -32.88 9.78
CA GLY A 255 -16.67 -32.82 11.23
C GLY A 255 -15.45 -32.19 11.94
N ASN A 256 -14.44 -31.75 11.20
CA ASN A 256 -13.30 -30.99 11.72
C ASN A 256 -13.20 -29.60 11.08
N ARG A 257 -12.44 -28.70 11.72
CA ARG A 257 -12.24 -27.30 11.29
C ARG A 257 -10.76 -27.00 11.06
N ASN A 258 -10.46 -26.01 10.23
CA ASN A 258 -9.12 -25.44 10.15
C ASN A 258 -8.94 -24.38 11.26
N PRO A 259 -8.14 -24.66 12.31
CA PRO A 259 -7.97 -23.72 13.42
C PRO A 259 -7.37 -22.38 13.01
N PHE A 260 -6.60 -22.32 11.93
CA PHE A 260 -5.92 -21.10 11.50
C PHE A 260 -6.82 -20.16 10.68
N ILE A 261 -8.02 -20.62 10.31
CA ILE A 261 -9.09 -19.77 9.78
C ILE A 261 -9.95 -19.21 10.92
N ASP A 262 -10.27 -20.03 11.93
CA ASP A 262 -11.06 -19.59 13.08
C ASP A 262 -10.24 -18.72 14.07
N HIS A 263 -8.94 -19.01 14.20
CA HIS A 263 -7.96 -18.37 15.09
C HIS A 263 -6.62 -18.13 14.37
N PRO A 264 -6.55 -17.14 13.44
CA PRO A 264 -5.34 -16.86 12.68
C PRO A 264 -4.13 -16.50 13.58
N GLU A 265 -4.38 -15.88 14.74
CA GLU A 265 -3.36 -15.50 15.70
C GLU A 265 -2.54 -16.70 16.23
N TRP A 266 -3.08 -17.91 16.19
CA TRP A 266 -2.38 -19.10 16.67
C TRP A 266 -1.18 -19.50 15.81
N VAL A 267 -1.08 -19.04 14.56
CA VAL A 267 0.13 -19.25 13.75
C VAL A 267 1.35 -18.66 14.47
N ALA A 268 1.26 -17.41 14.90
CA ALA A 268 2.37 -16.77 15.59
C ALA A 268 2.66 -17.40 16.96
N VAL A 269 1.60 -17.74 17.72
CA VAL A 269 1.73 -18.37 19.05
C VAL A 269 2.40 -19.74 18.98
N ILE A 270 2.14 -20.52 17.92
CA ILE A 270 2.71 -21.87 17.76
C ILE A 270 4.16 -21.84 17.30
N TRP A 271 4.46 -21.03 16.27
CA TRP A 271 5.78 -21.02 15.63
C TRP A 271 6.71 -19.92 16.15
N GLY A 272 6.31 -19.19 17.20
CA GLY A 272 7.18 -18.24 17.89
C GLY A 272 7.43 -16.95 17.11
N PHE A 273 6.55 -16.61 16.18
CA PHE A 273 6.56 -15.29 15.54
C PHE A 273 5.97 -14.25 16.49
N ALA A 274 6.38 -13.00 16.36
CA ALA A 274 5.69 -11.90 17.05
C ALA A 274 4.23 -11.87 16.55
N PRO A 275 3.21 -12.07 17.40
CA PRO A 275 1.83 -12.10 16.95
C PRO A 275 1.47 -10.80 16.22
N PRO A 276 0.72 -10.86 15.10
CA PRO A 276 0.21 -9.66 14.49
C PRO A 276 -0.58 -8.90 15.54
N THR A 277 -0.13 -7.70 15.87
CA THR A 277 -0.89 -6.82 16.74
C THR A 277 -2.16 -6.47 15.95
N PRO A 278 -3.38 -6.73 16.47
CA PRO A 278 -4.59 -6.28 15.79
C PRO A 278 -4.48 -4.78 15.58
N GLN A 279 -4.72 -4.30 14.37
CA GLN A 279 -4.67 -2.90 14.02
C GLN A 279 -6.05 -2.42 13.61
N VAL A 280 -6.48 -1.33 14.23
CA VAL A 280 -7.70 -0.62 13.85
C VAL A 280 -7.33 0.53 12.90
N SER A 281 -8.05 0.64 11.79
CA SER A 281 -7.75 1.58 10.69
C SER A 281 -9.02 2.10 10.05
N PHE A 282 -8.99 3.29 9.46
CA PHE A 282 -9.98 3.64 8.45
C PHE A 282 -9.84 2.71 7.22
N SER A 283 -10.96 2.31 6.62
CA SER A 283 -10.96 1.41 5.46
C SER A 283 -10.33 2.02 4.20
N ALA A 284 -10.23 3.35 4.16
CA ALA A 284 -9.57 4.12 3.11
C ALA A 284 -8.98 5.40 3.75
N PRO A 285 -7.92 6.00 3.18
CA PRO A 285 -7.34 7.23 3.71
C PRO A 285 -8.12 8.50 3.34
N THR A 286 -9.02 8.43 2.34
CA THR A 286 -9.79 9.59 1.87
C THR A 286 -11.20 9.20 1.44
N SER A 287 -12.11 10.16 1.46
CA SER A 287 -13.41 10.10 0.77
C SER A 287 -13.82 11.50 0.30
N THR A 288 -14.84 11.57 -0.54
CA THR A 288 -15.41 12.84 -0.98
C THR A 288 -16.91 12.78 -0.77
N VAL A 289 -17.49 13.84 -0.25
CA VAL A 289 -18.93 13.98 -0.11
C VAL A 289 -19.37 15.34 -0.65
N GLN A 290 -20.48 15.31 -1.37
CA GLN A 290 -21.13 16.51 -1.87
C GLN A 290 -22.02 17.07 -0.78
N GLU A 291 -21.89 18.36 -0.47
CA GLU A 291 -22.82 19.02 0.43
C GLU A 291 -24.24 18.99 -0.12
N PRO A 292 -25.26 18.85 0.75
CA PRO A 292 -26.63 18.91 0.29
C PRO A 292 -26.98 20.33 -0.14
N ASN A 293 -27.88 20.48 -1.13
CA ASN A 293 -28.38 21.79 -1.53
C ASN A 293 -29.20 22.51 -0.43
N SER A 294 -29.66 21.76 0.58
CA SER A 294 -30.32 22.29 1.78
C SER A 294 -30.40 21.21 2.88
N GLY A 295 -30.39 21.61 4.15
CA GLY A 295 -30.54 20.71 5.28
C GLY A 295 -29.27 19.93 5.61
N THR A 296 -29.41 18.70 6.11
CA THR A 296 -28.27 17.88 6.55
C THR A 296 -28.30 16.48 5.94
N ILE A 297 -27.13 15.93 5.61
CA ILE A 297 -26.96 14.53 5.22
C ILE A 297 -26.01 13.81 6.17
N THR A 298 -26.13 12.50 6.30
CA THR A 298 -25.19 11.69 7.09
C THR A 298 -24.20 11.01 6.16
N HIS A 299 -22.92 11.35 6.27
CA HIS A 299 -21.82 10.65 5.63
C HIS A 299 -21.28 9.55 6.56
N THR A 300 -20.88 8.42 5.98
CA THR A 300 -20.37 7.27 6.74
C THR A 300 -18.99 6.89 6.26
N VAL A 301 -18.05 6.79 7.21
CA VAL A 301 -16.69 6.30 6.99
C VAL A 301 -16.51 5.00 7.77
N ASN A 302 -16.02 3.95 7.12
CA ASN A 302 -15.83 2.66 7.78
C ASN A 302 -14.47 2.58 8.47
N VAL A 303 -14.47 2.06 9.70
CA VAL A 303 -13.27 1.67 10.45
C VAL A 303 -13.24 0.16 10.51
N VAL A 304 -12.11 -0.43 10.16
CA VAL A 304 -11.87 -1.87 10.05
C VAL A 304 -10.78 -2.34 11.00
N VAL A 305 -10.83 -3.60 11.38
CA VAL A 305 -9.77 -4.28 12.13
C VAL A 305 -9.15 -5.34 11.22
N ASN A 306 -7.83 -5.33 11.05
CA ASN A 306 -7.12 -6.23 10.13
C ASN A 306 -7.19 -7.71 10.55
N THR A 307 -7.37 -7.99 11.84
CA THR A 307 -7.52 -9.32 12.44
C THR A 307 -8.51 -9.27 13.60
N THR A 308 -9.10 -10.40 13.96
CA THR A 308 -10.04 -10.50 15.08
C THR A 308 -9.33 -10.17 16.40
N ALA A 309 -9.83 -9.19 17.15
CA ALA A 309 -9.30 -8.86 18.45
C ALA A 309 -9.94 -9.76 19.51
N ASN A 310 -9.18 -10.68 20.11
CA ASN A 310 -9.72 -11.67 21.07
C ASN A 310 -10.37 -11.05 22.32
N ASN A 311 -10.11 -9.78 22.61
CA ASN A 311 -10.75 -9.02 23.68
C ASN A 311 -11.52 -7.82 23.09
N PRO A 312 -12.71 -7.48 23.63
CA PRO A 312 -13.39 -6.24 23.27
C PRO A 312 -12.46 -5.05 23.45
N PHE A 313 -12.40 -4.14 22.50
CA PHE A 313 -11.57 -2.94 22.60
C PHE A 313 -12.35 -1.72 22.12
N SER A 314 -11.89 -0.53 22.51
CA SER A 314 -12.42 0.73 22.00
C SER A 314 -11.32 1.56 21.35
N VAL A 315 -11.73 2.41 20.41
CA VAL A 315 -10.88 3.41 19.76
C VAL A 315 -11.64 4.73 19.72
N ASN A 316 -10.95 5.84 19.96
CA ASN A 316 -11.55 7.16 19.91
C ASN A 316 -11.51 7.70 18.47
N VAL A 317 -12.55 8.46 18.12
CA VAL A 317 -12.65 9.17 16.85
C VAL A 317 -12.77 10.65 17.15
N SER A 318 -11.88 11.44 16.56
CA SER A 318 -11.87 12.89 16.72
C SER A 318 -11.63 13.59 15.39
N VAL A 319 -12.00 14.86 15.29
CA VAL A 319 -11.60 15.72 14.18
C VAL A 319 -10.28 16.39 14.55
N SER A 320 -9.30 16.34 13.66
CA SER A 320 -8.03 17.05 13.83
C SER A 320 -8.24 18.55 13.64
N GLY A 321 -7.69 19.38 14.53
CA GLY A 321 -7.60 20.82 14.29
C GLY A 321 -6.60 21.19 13.18
N THR A 322 -5.66 20.30 12.87
CA THR A 322 -4.67 20.47 11.80
C THR A 322 -5.09 19.66 10.58
N GLY A 323 -5.23 20.30 9.42
CA GLY A 323 -5.63 19.65 8.16
C GLY A 323 -7.15 19.54 7.96
N THR A 324 -7.95 20.01 8.92
CA THR A 324 -9.38 20.30 8.71
C THR A 324 -9.52 21.76 8.35
N THR A 325 -10.20 22.06 7.25
CA THR A 325 -10.55 23.44 6.84
C THR A 325 -12.02 23.73 7.08
N ALA A 326 -12.87 22.69 7.09
CA ALA A 326 -14.29 22.82 7.38
C ALA A 326 -14.55 23.18 8.84
N SER A 327 -15.57 24.01 9.05
CA SER A 327 -16.01 24.52 10.33
C SER A 327 -17.15 23.70 10.94
N THR A 328 -17.18 23.65 12.27
CA THR A 328 -18.27 23.01 13.02
C THR A 328 -18.93 24.04 13.95
N PRO A 329 -20.27 24.12 14.03
CA PRO A 329 -21.25 23.24 13.39
C PRO A 329 -21.67 23.65 11.97
N ALA A 330 -21.05 24.68 11.38
CA ALA A 330 -21.47 25.28 10.11
C ALA A 330 -21.55 24.25 8.97
N ASP A 331 -20.50 23.44 8.79
CA ASP A 331 -20.37 22.59 7.60
C ASP A 331 -20.53 21.12 8.00
N PHE A 332 -20.19 20.78 9.25
CA PHE A 332 -20.40 19.43 9.76
C PHE A 332 -20.52 19.33 11.28
N THR A 333 -20.99 18.17 11.72
CA THR A 333 -21.00 17.74 13.13
C THR A 333 -20.62 16.26 13.23
N LEU A 334 -19.57 15.93 13.99
CA LEU A 334 -19.17 14.54 14.23
C LEU A 334 -20.18 13.86 15.18
N LEU A 335 -20.83 12.79 14.72
CA LEU A 335 -21.83 12.07 15.52
C LEU A 335 -21.21 10.89 16.29
N THR A 336 -20.11 10.32 15.80
CA THR A 336 -19.42 9.17 16.40
C THR A 336 -18.07 9.59 16.96
N THR A 337 -17.92 9.58 18.29
CA THR A 337 -16.67 9.98 18.98
C THR A 337 -15.88 8.81 19.56
N SER A 338 -16.49 7.62 19.62
CA SER A 338 -15.84 6.39 20.07
C SER A 338 -16.49 5.19 19.41
N LEU A 339 -15.68 4.20 19.08
CA LEU A 339 -16.12 2.91 18.57
C LEU A 339 -15.71 1.83 19.55
N THR A 340 -16.66 0.98 19.95
CA THR A 340 -16.39 -0.23 20.71
C THR A 340 -16.63 -1.44 19.82
N PHE A 341 -15.59 -2.25 19.66
CA PHE A 341 -15.66 -3.53 18.96
C PHE A 341 -15.82 -4.63 20.01
N THR A 342 -16.89 -5.41 19.89
CA THR A 342 -16.95 -6.73 20.53
C THR A 342 -15.98 -7.64 19.77
N GLY A 343 -15.24 -8.53 20.44
CA GLY A 343 -14.05 -9.16 19.84
C GLY A 343 -14.21 -9.84 18.47
N SER A 344 -15.43 -10.16 18.04
CA SER A 344 -15.76 -10.72 16.73
C SER A 344 -16.12 -9.70 15.63
N GLU A 345 -16.30 -8.42 15.96
CA GLU A 345 -16.63 -7.36 15.01
C GLU A 345 -15.38 -6.86 14.30
N THR A 346 -15.43 -6.79 12.97
CA THR A 346 -14.29 -6.36 12.13
C THR A 346 -14.52 -5.04 11.42
N ILE A 347 -15.74 -4.48 11.49
CA ILE A 347 -16.10 -3.21 10.86
C ILE A 347 -17.12 -2.43 11.70
N LYS A 348 -16.91 -1.13 11.83
CA LYS A 348 -17.87 -0.19 12.45
C LYS A 348 -17.93 1.12 11.66
N PRO A 349 -19.11 1.74 11.52
CA PRO A 349 -19.25 3.03 10.86
C PRO A 349 -18.93 4.18 11.83
N VAL A 350 -18.18 5.17 11.34
CA VAL A 350 -18.12 6.53 11.89
C VAL A 350 -19.13 7.36 11.12
N GLN A 351 -20.06 8.01 11.83
CA GLN A 351 -21.06 8.88 11.24
C GLN A 351 -20.72 10.35 11.45
N ILE A 352 -20.82 11.12 10.37
CA ILE A 352 -20.63 12.57 10.33
C ILE A 352 -21.88 13.17 9.70
N SER A 353 -22.48 14.18 10.34
CA SER A 353 -23.54 14.98 9.73
C SER A 353 -22.89 16.10 8.94
N ILE A 354 -23.16 16.20 7.64
CA ILE A 354 -22.77 17.32 6.78
C ILE A 354 -23.97 18.28 6.72
N GLN A 355 -23.73 19.57 6.96
CA GLN A 355 -24.75 20.61 6.93
C GLN A 355 -24.53 21.50 5.71
N SER A 356 -25.64 21.96 5.11
CA SER A 356 -25.60 23.05 4.15
C SER A 356 -25.74 24.37 4.90
N ASP A 357 -24.80 25.27 4.71
CA ASP A 357 -24.87 26.63 5.26
C ASP A 357 -25.42 27.65 4.24
N GLY A 358 -25.59 27.22 2.98
CA GLY A 358 -26.10 28.01 1.87
C GLY A 358 -25.08 28.99 1.28
N THR A 359 -23.80 28.89 1.65
CA THR A 359 -22.71 29.67 1.07
C THR A 359 -21.85 28.79 0.17
N THR A 360 -21.35 29.36 -0.93
CA THR A 360 -20.48 28.60 -1.82
C THR A 360 -19.02 28.82 -1.44
N GLU A 361 -18.39 27.73 -1.05
CA GLU A 361 -17.04 27.67 -0.50
C GLU A 361 -16.11 26.83 -1.40
N PRO A 362 -14.78 27.05 -1.35
CA PRO A 362 -13.84 26.12 -1.98
C PRO A 362 -13.95 24.72 -1.36
N ASP A 363 -13.50 23.67 -2.07
CA ASP A 363 -13.46 22.31 -1.51
C ASP A 363 -12.75 22.32 -0.14
N GLU A 364 -13.48 21.90 0.89
CA GLU A 364 -13.01 21.88 2.26
C GLU A 364 -12.65 20.46 2.70
N THR A 365 -11.91 20.34 3.80
CA THR A 365 -11.50 19.04 4.33
C THR A 365 -11.94 18.88 5.77
N ILE A 366 -12.51 17.71 6.09
CA ILE A 366 -12.66 17.20 7.45
C ILE A 366 -11.64 16.08 7.65
N ARG A 367 -10.65 16.28 8.53
CA ARG A 367 -9.67 15.24 8.88
C ARG A 367 -10.11 14.51 10.13
N LEU A 368 -10.54 13.27 9.98
CA LEU A 368 -10.82 12.35 11.09
C LEU A 368 -9.53 11.68 11.56
N VAL A 369 -9.45 11.42 12.86
CA VAL A 369 -8.30 10.76 13.51
C VAL A 369 -8.80 9.67 14.45
N LEU A 370 -8.23 8.46 14.30
CA LEU A 370 -8.32 7.39 15.28
C LEU A 370 -7.23 7.55 16.33
N SER A 371 -7.59 7.44 17.61
CA SER A 371 -6.62 7.55 18.70
C SER A 371 -6.96 6.66 19.89
N SER A 372 -5.97 6.45 20.75
CA SER A 372 -6.10 5.75 22.04
C SER A 372 -6.79 4.38 21.95
N PRO A 373 -6.38 3.48 21.03
CA PRO A 373 -6.92 2.11 21.02
C PRO A 373 -6.56 1.40 22.34
N THR A 374 -7.53 0.69 22.91
CA THR A 374 -7.34 -0.05 24.17
C THR A 374 -6.92 -1.50 23.93
N ASN A 375 -6.54 -2.22 25.00
CA ASN A 375 -6.33 -3.67 24.98
C ASN A 375 -5.30 -4.19 23.97
N GLY A 376 -4.25 -3.39 23.73
CA GLY A 376 -3.10 -3.80 22.91
C GLY A 376 -3.34 -3.79 21.41
N VAL A 377 -4.45 -3.20 20.94
CA VAL A 377 -4.71 -2.97 19.51
C VAL A 377 -3.86 -1.78 19.05
N GLY A 378 -3.14 -1.94 17.94
CA GLY A 378 -2.38 -0.87 17.29
C GLY A 378 -3.24 0.01 16.39
N LEU A 379 -2.70 1.16 15.98
CA LEU A 379 -3.28 1.96 14.92
C LEU A 379 -2.63 1.59 13.58
N GLY A 380 -3.44 1.38 12.54
CA GLY A 380 -2.96 1.36 11.15
C GLY A 380 -3.22 2.71 10.50
N THR A 381 -3.98 2.76 9.40
CA THR A 381 -4.40 4.03 8.77
C THR A 381 -5.27 4.83 9.74
N SER A 382 -4.66 5.73 10.51
CA SER A 382 -5.30 6.42 11.63
C SER A 382 -5.90 7.77 11.25
N THR A 383 -5.76 8.21 10.00
CA THR A 383 -6.33 9.46 9.50
C THR A 383 -7.21 9.20 8.28
N HIS A 384 -8.31 9.94 8.17
CA HIS A 384 -9.17 9.92 7.00
C HIS A 384 -9.61 11.34 6.64
N ASP A 385 -9.30 11.77 5.42
CA ASP A 385 -9.68 13.10 4.93
C ASP A 385 -10.97 12.98 4.11
N ILE A 386 -12.02 13.65 4.57
CA ILE A 386 -13.26 13.84 3.80
C ILE A 386 -13.13 15.17 3.08
N THR A 387 -13.10 15.16 1.75
CA THR A 387 -13.28 16.38 0.97
C THR A 387 -14.77 16.70 0.89
N LEU A 388 -15.15 17.84 1.47
CA LEU A 388 -16.45 18.45 1.23
C LEU A 388 -16.37 19.23 -0.08
N ARG A 389 -17.24 18.88 -1.00
CA ARG A 389 -17.49 19.69 -2.18
C ARG A 389 -18.77 20.45 -1.93
N ASP A 390 -18.68 21.77 -1.94
CA ASP A 390 -19.88 22.59 -1.97
C ASP A 390 -20.73 22.22 -3.21
N ALA A 391 -22.05 22.29 -3.04
CA ALA A 391 -23.05 22.16 -4.09
C ALA A 391 -22.73 23.11 -5.25
N SER A 392 -21.94 22.60 -6.20
CA SER A 392 -21.55 23.37 -7.38
C SER A 392 -22.80 23.88 -8.08
N ALA A 393 -22.90 25.20 -8.22
CA ALA A 393 -23.91 25.82 -9.06
C ALA A 393 -23.85 25.17 -10.46
N SER A 394 -25.02 24.74 -10.94
CA SER A 394 -25.19 23.93 -12.15
C SER A 394 -24.24 24.33 -13.28
N SER A 395 -23.46 23.37 -13.79
CA SER A 395 -22.51 23.56 -14.89
C SER A 395 -23.18 23.70 -16.26
N ASN A 396 -24.45 23.33 -16.38
CA ASN A 396 -25.30 23.58 -17.55
C ASN A 396 -26.62 24.19 -17.09
N VAL A 397 -26.67 25.52 -17.04
CA VAL A 397 -27.94 26.24 -16.87
C VAL A 397 -28.53 26.40 -18.26
N THR A 398 -29.58 25.65 -18.56
CA THR A 398 -30.49 25.94 -19.67
C THR A 398 -31.83 26.34 -19.06
N GLU A 399 -32.30 27.53 -19.42
CA GLU A 399 -33.57 28.07 -19.00
C GLU A 399 -34.39 28.42 -20.24
N THR A 400 -35.50 27.70 -20.43
CA THR A 400 -36.41 27.84 -21.57
C THR A 400 -37.71 28.55 -21.19
N PHE A 401 -37.91 28.87 -19.90
CA PHE A 401 -39.13 29.48 -19.36
C PHE A 401 -40.43 28.78 -19.83
N ASP A 402 -40.39 27.45 -20.05
CA ASP A 402 -41.48 26.68 -20.63
C ASP A 402 -41.93 25.53 -19.72
N PRO A 403 -43.12 25.62 -19.08
CA PRO A 403 -44.03 26.76 -18.98
C PRO A 403 -43.55 27.83 -17.97
N CYS A 404 -43.76 29.11 -18.26
CA CYS A 404 -43.38 30.20 -17.34
C CYS A 404 -44.49 30.45 -16.31
N ASN A 405 -44.47 29.66 -15.23
CA ASN A 405 -45.35 29.88 -14.07
C ASN A 405 -44.70 30.81 -13.03
N ASN A 406 -43.38 30.83 -12.99
CA ASN A 406 -42.52 31.70 -12.19
C ASN A 406 -41.18 31.86 -12.93
N LEU A 407 -40.28 32.72 -12.43
CA LEU A 407 -38.97 32.96 -13.07
C LEU A 407 -37.94 31.83 -12.82
N ASN A 408 -38.40 30.65 -12.39
CA ASN A 408 -37.57 29.50 -12.04
C ASN A 408 -36.43 29.90 -11.07
N THR A 409 -35.17 29.70 -11.47
CA THR A 409 -33.99 30.04 -10.67
C THR A 409 -33.47 31.46 -10.91
N TRP A 410 -34.07 32.21 -11.84
CA TRP A 410 -33.72 33.60 -12.09
C TRP A 410 -34.42 34.53 -11.12
N THR A 411 -33.70 35.57 -10.69
CA THR A 411 -34.19 36.56 -9.72
C THR A 411 -34.50 37.87 -10.43
N GLN A 412 -35.70 38.41 -10.18
CA GLN A 412 -36.05 39.76 -10.59
C GLN A 412 -35.77 40.75 -9.46
N PHE A 413 -35.23 41.92 -9.80
CA PHE A 413 -35.07 43.04 -8.87
C PHE A 413 -35.41 44.39 -9.52
N SER A 414 -36.27 45.16 -8.87
CA SER A 414 -36.66 46.51 -9.32
C SER A 414 -35.95 47.58 -8.52
N VAL A 415 -35.13 48.39 -9.19
CA VAL A 415 -34.47 49.55 -8.58
C VAL A 415 -35.38 50.77 -8.64
N THR A 416 -36.09 50.95 -9.75
CA THR A 416 -37.02 52.08 -9.95
C THR A 416 -38.11 51.68 -10.94
N GLY A 417 -39.32 52.22 -10.73
CA GLY A 417 -40.47 51.98 -11.59
C GLY A 417 -41.33 50.80 -11.12
N ALA A 418 -42.58 50.75 -11.61
CA ALA A 418 -43.54 49.72 -11.21
C ALA A 418 -43.58 48.53 -12.18
N GLN A 419 -42.85 48.60 -13.29
CA GLN A 419 -42.81 47.53 -14.29
C GLN A 419 -41.65 46.59 -13.95
N VAL A 420 -41.91 45.29 -14.01
CA VAL A 420 -40.97 44.25 -13.58
C VAL A 420 -40.85 43.14 -14.61
N TRP A 421 -39.72 42.45 -14.63
CA TRP A 421 -39.56 41.18 -15.34
C TRP A 421 -40.58 40.16 -14.83
N GLN A 422 -41.33 39.56 -15.74
CA GLN A 422 -42.38 38.61 -15.41
C GLN A 422 -42.64 37.63 -16.57
N CYS A 423 -43.28 36.52 -16.26
CA CYS A 423 -43.69 35.53 -17.25
C CYS A 423 -44.65 36.12 -18.29
N THR A 424 -44.56 35.61 -19.51
CA THR A 424 -45.39 36.03 -20.64
C THR A 424 -45.72 34.85 -21.55
N THR A 425 -46.82 34.97 -22.28
CA THR A 425 -47.21 34.04 -23.35
C THR A 425 -46.61 34.42 -24.71
N PHE A 426 -45.73 35.43 -24.75
CA PHE A 426 -45.05 35.88 -25.97
C PHE A 426 -43.67 35.20 -26.15
N GLY A 427 -43.54 33.92 -25.80
CA GLY A 427 -42.31 33.14 -25.98
C GLY A 427 -41.96 32.85 -27.43
N ARG A 428 -40.80 32.23 -27.64
CA ARG A 428 -40.36 31.75 -28.94
C ARG A 428 -41.20 30.53 -29.33
N ASN A 429 -41.35 30.24 -30.63
CA ASN A 429 -42.09 29.05 -31.11
C ASN A 429 -43.54 28.91 -30.58
N SER A 430 -44.19 30.04 -30.24
CA SER A 430 -45.53 30.08 -29.62
C SER A 430 -45.59 29.48 -28.21
N SER A 431 -44.49 29.55 -27.47
CA SER A 431 -44.37 29.08 -26.09
C SER A 431 -44.45 30.23 -25.07
N SER A 432 -44.10 29.95 -23.82
CA SER A 432 -43.95 30.98 -22.77
C SER A 432 -42.55 31.59 -22.80
N GLY A 433 -42.37 32.74 -22.17
CA GLY A 433 -41.07 33.36 -22.03
C GLY A 433 -41.08 34.34 -20.87
N VAL A 434 -40.04 35.16 -20.76
CA VAL A 434 -39.98 36.24 -19.78
C VAL A 434 -39.94 37.59 -20.48
N GLN A 435 -40.68 38.58 -19.97
CA GLN A 435 -40.69 39.92 -20.53
C GLN A 435 -40.52 41.01 -19.47
N MET A 436 -40.03 42.15 -19.93
CA MET A 436 -40.07 43.42 -19.23
C MET A 436 -40.67 44.47 -20.17
N ASN A 437 -41.67 45.23 -19.70
CA ASN A 437 -42.36 46.22 -20.52
C ASN A 437 -42.41 47.59 -19.84
N GLY A 438 -41.50 48.50 -20.23
CA GLY A 438 -41.53 49.88 -19.74
C GLY A 438 -42.62 50.75 -20.37
N TYR A 439 -43.36 50.24 -21.37
CA TYR A 439 -44.44 50.97 -22.05
C TYR A 439 -45.80 50.46 -21.59
N SER A 440 -46.51 51.28 -20.80
CA SER A 440 -47.84 50.97 -20.25
C SER A 440 -48.80 52.13 -20.57
N GLY A 441 -49.32 52.16 -21.80
CA GLY A 441 -50.10 53.29 -22.34
C GLY A 441 -49.27 54.54 -22.67
N SER A 442 -48.22 54.80 -21.88
CA SER A 442 -47.15 55.77 -22.12
C SER A 442 -45.81 55.24 -21.60
N PRO A 443 -44.66 55.82 -21.98
CA PRO A 443 -43.36 55.46 -21.40
C PRO A 443 -43.33 55.69 -19.88
N VAL A 444 -42.83 54.71 -19.13
CA VAL A 444 -42.65 54.75 -17.68
C VAL A 444 -41.16 54.69 -17.37
N VAL A 445 -40.68 55.53 -16.46
CA VAL A 445 -39.29 55.46 -15.98
C VAL A 445 -39.09 54.15 -15.21
N ASN A 446 -38.09 53.37 -15.61
CA ASN A 446 -37.87 52.06 -15.02
C ASN A 446 -36.38 51.68 -15.00
N GLU A 447 -35.98 50.91 -14.00
CA GLU A 447 -34.72 50.18 -13.93
C GLU A 447 -35.01 48.82 -13.28
N ASP A 448 -34.99 47.76 -14.09
CA ASP A 448 -35.32 46.40 -13.63
C ASP A 448 -34.31 45.38 -14.16
N TRP A 449 -34.00 44.43 -13.30
CA TRP A 449 -32.92 43.47 -13.48
C TRP A 449 -33.49 42.06 -13.45
N LEU A 450 -33.11 41.25 -14.43
CA LEU A 450 -33.30 39.79 -14.42
C LEU A 450 -31.93 39.15 -14.26
N ILE A 451 -31.67 38.53 -13.12
CA ILE A 451 -30.35 38.07 -12.68
C ILE A 451 -30.32 36.55 -12.64
N SER A 452 -29.27 35.96 -13.20
CA SER A 452 -29.07 34.52 -13.24
C SER A 452 -28.92 33.92 -11.83
N PRO A 453 -29.12 32.60 -11.67
CA PRO A 453 -28.51 31.89 -10.54
C PRO A 453 -26.97 32.08 -10.54
N PRO A 454 -26.28 31.75 -9.44
CA PRO A 454 -24.82 31.73 -9.44
C PRO A 454 -24.28 30.84 -10.57
N LEU A 455 -23.23 31.28 -11.25
CA LEU A 455 -22.58 30.56 -12.34
C LEU A 455 -21.13 30.28 -11.99
N ASN A 456 -20.64 29.10 -12.36
CA ASN A 456 -19.21 28.78 -12.35
C ASN A 456 -18.61 28.93 -13.75
N LEU A 457 -18.02 30.09 -14.02
CA LEU A 457 -17.44 30.40 -15.32
C LEU A 457 -16.02 29.84 -15.53
N SER A 458 -15.46 29.15 -14.52
CA SER A 458 -14.21 28.40 -14.68
C SER A 458 -14.40 27.10 -15.47
N VAL A 459 -15.62 26.57 -15.50
CA VAL A 459 -16.01 25.36 -16.25
C VAL A 459 -16.95 25.66 -17.41
N THR A 460 -17.65 26.79 -17.37
CA THR A 460 -18.65 27.21 -18.36
C THR A 460 -18.25 28.55 -18.96
N SER A 461 -17.95 28.64 -20.26
CA SER A 461 -17.33 29.85 -20.83
C SER A 461 -18.12 30.49 -21.96
N LYS A 462 -19.29 29.95 -22.32
CA LYS A 462 -20.12 30.49 -23.40
C LYS A 462 -21.58 30.57 -23.01
N MET A 463 -22.24 31.66 -23.42
CA MET A 463 -23.67 31.88 -23.24
C MET A 463 -24.36 32.08 -24.59
N SER A 464 -25.58 31.57 -24.72
CA SER A 464 -26.49 31.86 -25.83
C SER A 464 -27.87 32.23 -25.29
N TYR A 465 -28.59 33.12 -25.97
CA TYR A 465 -29.95 33.50 -25.59
C TYR A 465 -30.74 34.02 -26.80
N TRP A 466 -32.07 33.92 -26.72
CA TRP A 466 -32.97 34.53 -27.68
C TRP A 466 -33.59 35.80 -27.11
N SER A 467 -33.74 36.83 -27.93
CA SER A 467 -34.38 38.08 -27.51
C SER A 467 -35.26 38.68 -28.61
N ARG A 468 -36.28 39.44 -28.20
CA ARG A 468 -37.21 40.17 -29.07
C ARG A 468 -37.58 41.50 -28.43
N THR A 469 -37.79 42.52 -29.26
CA THR A 469 -38.17 43.87 -28.79
C THR A 469 -39.37 44.44 -29.54
N LYS A 470 -40.16 45.27 -28.87
CA LYS A 470 -41.30 46.00 -29.45
C LYS A 470 -41.38 47.42 -28.87
N PHE A 471 -41.86 48.36 -29.68
CA PHE A 471 -41.90 49.81 -29.43
C PHE A 471 -40.51 50.48 -29.43
N ASN A 472 -40.51 51.79 -29.65
CA ASN A 472 -39.29 52.59 -29.60
C ASN A 472 -38.90 52.91 -28.16
N GLY A 473 -37.65 52.67 -27.80
CA GLY A 473 -37.14 52.95 -26.46
C GLY A 473 -35.70 52.52 -26.28
N ASN A 474 -35.28 52.43 -25.03
CA ASN A 474 -33.93 52.03 -24.66
C ASN A 474 -33.65 50.55 -25.01
N SER A 475 -32.38 50.27 -25.32
CA SER A 475 -31.90 48.91 -25.54
C SER A 475 -31.70 48.15 -24.24
N LEU A 476 -31.86 46.83 -24.30
CA LEU A 476 -31.47 45.93 -23.22
C LEU A 476 -29.94 45.87 -23.09
N GLN A 477 -29.44 45.63 -21.88
CA GLN A 477 -28.02 45.44 -21.59
C GLN A 477 -27.80 44.05 -21.01
N LEU A 478 -26.68 43.40 -21.39
CA LEU A 478 -26.19 42.20 -20.70
C LEU A 478 -24.98 42.59 -19.85
N LYS A 479 -25.08 42.35 -18.53
CA LYS A 479 -24.02 42.67 -17.59
C LYS A 479 -23.58 41.45 -16.81
N ILE A 480 -22.35 41.47 -16.32
CA ILE A 480 -21.78 40.44 -15.46
C ILE A 480 -21.16 41.06 -14.22
N SER A 481 -21.29 40.37 -13.08
CA SER A 481 -20.68 40.75 -11.80
C SER A 481 -19.89 39.59 -11.20
N SER A 482 -18.77 39.94 -10.57
CA SER A 482 -17.93 39.03 -9.78
C SER A 482 -18.11 39.21 -8.27
N ASN A 483 -18.87 40.21 -7.82
CA ASN A 483 -19.05 40.53 -6.40
C ASN A 483 -20.51 40.73 -5.99
N TYR A 484 -21.47 40.46 -6.87
CA TYR A 484 -22.87 40.37 -6.48
C TYR A 484 -23.09 39.11 -5.64
N THR A 485 -23.83 39.23 -4.54
CA THR A 485 -24.01 38.17 -3.53
C THR A 485 -25.21 37.26 -3.83
N GLY A 486 -25.87 37.44 -4.97
CA GLY A 486 -27.09 36.71 -5.34
C GLY A 486 -28.38 37.30 -4.72
N THR A 487 -28.27 38.22 -3.77
CA THR A 487 -29.41 38.82 -3.06
C THR A 487 -29.25 40.33 -2.89
N GLY A 488 -30.37 41.02 -2.67
CA GLY A 488 -30.38 42.47 -2.40
C GLY A 488 -30.32 43.33 -3.66
N ASN A 489 -30.04 44.62 -3.49
CA ASN A 489 -30.06 45.59 -4.58
C ASN A 489 -28.82 45.41 -5.49
N PRO A 490 -28.97 45.16 -6.80
CA PRO A 490 -27.83 44.93 -7.70
C PRO A 490 -26.87 46.12 -7.79
N ASN A 491 -27.33 47.34 -7.49
CA ASN A 491 -26.46 48.53 -7.47
C ASN A 491 -25.50 48.59 -6.28
N SER A 492 -25.56 47.65 -5.33
CA SER A 492 -24.51 47.49 -4.30
C SER A 492 -23.30 46.70 -4.79
N ALA A 493 -23.36 46.10 -5.99
CA ALA A 493 -22.28 45.35 -6.60
C ALA A 493 -21.74 46.05 -7.85
N THR A 494 -20.59 45.59 -8.34
CA THR A 494 -19.96 46.10 -9.56
C THR A 494 -20.40 45.26 -10.74
N TRP A 495 -20.87 45.92 -11.80
CA TRP A 495 -21.36 45.27 -13.03
C TRP A 495 -20.66 45.82 -14.25
N VAL A 496 -20.18 44.93 -15.12
CA VAL A 496 -19.52 45.27 -16.39
C VAL A 496 -20.38 44.77 -17.55
N ASN A 497 -20.47 45.55 -18.63
CA ASN A 497 -21.15 45.10 -19.84
C ASN A 497 -20.37 43.93 -20.47
N VAL A 498 -21.07 42.87 -20.87
CA VAL A 498 -20.46 41.69 -21.48
C VAL A 498 -20.06 42.01 -22.94
N PRO A 499 -18.77 41.93 -23.30
CA PRO A 499 -18.31 42.14 -24.68
C PRO A 499 -18.90 41.11 -25.64
N GLY A 500 -19.30 41.56 -26.83
CA GLY A 500 -19.89 40.68 -27.85
C GLY A 500 -21.37 40.32 -27.63
N ALA A 501 -21.98 40.76 -26.52
CA ALA A 501 -23.41 40.67 -26.33
C ALA A 501 -24.14 41.64 -27.28
N THR A 502 -25.04 41.12 -28.10
CA THR A 502 -25.86 41.89 -29.04
C THR A 502 -27.34 41.65 -28.80
N PHE A 503 -28.16 42.57 -29.29
CA PHE A 503 -29.62 42.52 -29.22
C PHE A 503 -30.21 42.96 -30.57
N PRO A 504 -31.44 42.52 -30.92
CA PRO A 504 -32.11 42.93 -32.14
C PRO A 504 -32.30 44.44 -32.23
N ALA A 505 -32.44 44.94 -33.46
CA ALA A 505 -32.77 46.34 -33.71
C ALA A 505 -34.07 46.72 -32.98
N ILE A 506 -34.09 47.91 -32.37
CA ILE A 506 -35.25 48.42 -31.62
C ILE A 506 -36.52 48.39 -32.46
N ASN A 507 -37.62 47.97 -31.85
CA ASN A 507 -38.93 47.82 -32.50
C ASN A 507 -38.97 46.86 -33.70
N SER A 508 -38.01 45.93 -33.83
CA SER A 508 -38.02 44.94 -34.92
C SER A 508 -39.19 43.95 -34.84
N ASP A 509 -39.63 43.64 -33.62
CA ASP A 509 -40.63 42.60 -33.32
C ASP A 509 -40.26 41.20 -33.85
N VAL A 510 -38.95 40.92 -34.04
CA VAL A 510 -38.39 39.65 -34.53
C VAL A 510 -37.51 39.00 -33.47
N TRP A 511 -37.72 37.70 -33.23
CA TRP A 511 -36.84 36.87 -32.40
C TRP A 511 -35.46 36.73 -33.03
N THR A 512 -34.41 37.09 -32.28
CA THR A 512 -33.02 37.04 -32.72
C THR A 512 -32.18 36.29 -31.70
N GLU A 513 -31.35 35.36 -32.18
CA GLU A 513 -30.38 34.64 -31.36
C GLU A 513 -29.10 35.44 -31.22
N THR A 514 -28.58 35.47 -30.00
CA THR A 514 -27.19 35.82 -29.73
C THR A 514 -26.50 34.57 -29.21
N ALA A 515 -25.66 33.94 -30.04
CA ALA A 515 -25.02 32.67 -29.73
C ALA A 515 -23.54 32.84 -29.37
N ASN A 516 -23.03 31.97 -28.50
CA ASN A 516 -21.61 31.83 -28.17
C ASN A 516 -20.94 33.12 -27.64
N VAL A 517 -21.67 33.92 -26.84
CA VAL A 517 -21.08 35.04 -26.11
C VAL A 517 -20.00 34.50 -25.19
N ASP A 518 -18.75 34.89 -25.42
CA ASP A 518 -17.60 34.42 -24.66
C ASP A 518 -17.51 35.11 -23.31
N LEU A 519 -17.59 34.31 -22.24
CA LEU A 519 -17.50 34.75 -20.86
C LEU A 519 -16.18 34.32 -20.20
N SER A 520 -15.25 33.72 -20.95
CA SER A 520 -13.98 33.18 -20.41
C SER A 520 -13.13 34.23 -19.69
N ALA A 521 -13.19 35.50 -20.13
CA ALA A 521 -12.50 36.60 -19.46
C ALA A 521 -12.99 36.86 -18.02
N TYR A 522 -14.16 36.32 -17.66
CA TYR A 522 -14.79 36.45 -16.35
C TYR A 522 -14.74 35.15 -15.54
N ALA A 523 -13.83 34.23 -15.88
CA ALA A 523 -13.66 32.95 -15.20
C ALA A 523 -13.64 33.09 -13.67
N GLY A 524 -14.20 32.09 -13.00
CA GLY A 524 -14.38 32.03 -11.55
C GLY A 524 -15.77 31.52 -11.15
N SER A 525 -15.89 31.09 -9.90
CA SER A 525 -17.16 30.71 -9.28
C SER A 525 -17.99 31.94 -8.91
N ASN A 526 -19.29 31.75 -8.64
CA ASN A 526 -20.23 32.79 -8.19
C ASN A 526 -20.26 34.05 -9.06
N ARG A 527 -20.24 33.82 -10.38
CA ARG A 527 -20.48 34.89 -11.35
C ARG A 527 -21.96 35.01 -11.59
N TYR A 528 -22.43 36.24 -11.72
CA TYR A 528 -23.84 36.51 -12.00
C TYR A 528 -23.93 37.27 -13.31
N VAL A 529 -24.80 36.80 -14.20
CA VAL A 529 -25.14 37.51 -15.43
C VAL A 529 -26.53 38.09 -15.27
N ALA A 530 -26.73 39.33 -15.72
CA ALA A 530 -28.01 40.01 -15.62
C ALA A 530 -28.40 40.68 -16.94
N PHE A 531 -29.70 40.55 -17.28
CA PHE A 531 -30.34 41.38 -18.29
C PHE A 531 -30.92 42.61 -17.60
N VAL A 532 -30.41 43.78 -17.99
CA VAL A 532 -30.74 45.06 -17.34
C VAL A 532 -31.53 45.92 -18.30
N TYR A 533 -32.74 46.28 -17.91
CA TYR A 533 -33.60 47.15 -18.68
C TYR A 533 -33.77 48.50 -17.97
N THR A 534 -33.55 49.58 -18.71
CA THR A 534 -33.86 50.94 -18.26
C THR A 534 -34.82 51.61 -19.23
N SER A 535 -35.64 52.55 -18.75
CA SER A 535 -36.49 53.40 -19.59
C SER A 535 -36.68 54.78 -18.98
N THR A 536 -37.09 55.73 -19.80
CA THR A 536 -37.30 57.14 -19.40
C THR A 536 -38.76 57.54 -19.59
N ALA A 537 -39.12 58.74 -19.13
CA ALA A 537 -40.45 59.30 -19.32
C ALA A 537 -40.83 59.56 -20.79
N SER A 538 -39.88 59.47 -21.73
CA SER A 538 -40.10 59.70 -23.17
C SER A 538 -39.75 58.51 -24.05
N ALA A 539 -39.06 57.49 -23.54
CA ALA A 539 -38.57 56.36 -24.30
C ALA A 539 -38.67 55.05 -23.51
N ALA A 540 -39.53 54.13 -23.97
CA ALA A 540 -39.69 52.83 -23.34
C ALA A 540 -40.10 51.77 -24.37
N ALA A 541 -39.36 50.65 -24.36
CA ALA A 541 -39.63 49.47 -25.17
C ALA A 541 -40.15 48.30 -24.31
N ARG A 542 -40.67 47.28 -24.97
CA ARG A 542 -40.83 45.94 -24.39
C ARG A 542 -39.68 45.06 -24.85
N TRP A 543 -39.11 44.29 -23.93
CA TRP A 543 -38.13 43.25 -24.20
C TRP A 543 -38.66 41.89 -23.74
N THR A 544 -38.43 40.86 -24.55
CA THR A 544 -38.75 39.47 -24.23
C THR A 544 -37.51 38.63 -24.43
N LEU A 545 -37.27 37.68 -23.52
CA LEU A 545 -36.16 36.73 -23.52
C LEU A 545 -36.67 35.30 -23.47
N ASP A 546 -35.90 34.39 -24.05
CA ASP A 546 -36.18 32.97 -24.08
C ASP A 546 -34.92 32.14 -24.35
N ASP A 547 -34.98 30.82 -24.13
CA ASP A 547 -33.94 29.84 -24.47
C ASP A 547 -32.51 30.27 -24.06
N ILE A 548 -32.32 30.64 -22.79
CA ILE A 548 -31.01 31.03 -22.26
C ILE A 548 -30.21 29.76 -21.95
N SER A 549 -28.99 29.65 -22.45
CA SER A 549 -28.11 28.50 -22.19
C SER A 549 -26.69 28.91 -21.88
N PHE A 550 -26.05 28.16 -20.99
CA PHE A 550 -24.64 28.26 -20.69
C PHE A 550 -23.95 26.92 -20.99
N THR A 551 -22.84 26.94 -21.74
CA THR A 551 -22.14 25.73 -22.19
C THR A 551 -20.65 25.74 -21.84
N SER A 552 -20.14 24.58 -21.43
CA SER A 552 -18.73 24.34 -21.16
C SER A 552 -17.92 24.13 -22.43
N VAL A 553 -16.75 24.76 -22.53
CA VAL A 553 -15.67 24.27 -23.40
C VAL A 553 -14.82 23.32 -22.57
N SER A 554 -14.53 22.12 -23.09
CA SER A 554 -13.74 21.12 -22.37
C SER A 554 -12.42 21.71 -21.86
N ALA A 555 -12.19 21.67 -20.54
CA ALA A 555 -10.90 22.04 -19.96
C ALA A 555 -9.80 21.06 -20.43
N PRO A 556 -8.57 21.54 -20.68
CA PRO A 556 -7.43 20.66 -20.96
C PRO A 556 -7.11 19.77 -19.74
N PRO A 557 -6.53 18.57 -19.96
CA PRO A 557 -6.28 17.60 -18.90
C PRO A 557 -5.36 18.17 -17.81
N VAL A 558 -5.74 17.97 -16.55
CA VAL A 558 -4.88 18.22 -15.39
C VAL A 558 -3.69 17.28 -15.50
N THR A 559 -2.48 17.81 -15.66
CA THR A 559 -1.26 17.01 -15.70
C THR A 559 -0.84 16.69 -14.25
N PRO A 560 -0.63 15.40 -13.88
CA PRO A 560 -0.22 15.03 -12.53
C PRO A 560 1.07 15.74 -12.08
N PRO A 561 1.30 15.91 -10.76
CA PRO A 561 2.59 16.35 -10.22
C PRO A 561 3.71 15.40 -10.66
N THR A 562 4.80 15.96 -11.17
CA THR A 562 5.98 15.21 -11.62
C THR A 562 7.19 15.61 -10.81
N LEU A 563 7.92 14.62 -10.27
CA LEU A 563 9.22 14.78 -9.64
C LEU A 563 10.30 14.20 -10.56
N ASN A 564 11.42 14.91 -10.66
CA ASN A 564 12.58 14.51 -11.46
C ASN A 564 13.85 14.56 -10.60
N VAL A 565 14.76 13.63 -10.87
CA VAL A 565 16.09 13.58 -10.24
C VAL A 565 17.17 13.63 -11.32
N SER A 566 18.24 14.36 -11.05
CA SER A 566 19.44 14.39 -11.88
C SER A 566 20.69 14.21 -11.04
N GLY A 567 21.69 13.52 -11.58
CA GLY A 567 22.91 13.13 -10.85
C GLY A 567 22.86 11.68 -10.38
N THR A 568 24.03 11.10 -10.15
CA THR A 568 24.20 9.72 -9.71
C THR A 568 25.04 9.70 -8.44
N LEU A 569 24.71 8.78 -7.54
CA LEU A 569 25.50 8.51 -6.35
C LEU A 569 26.37 7.29 -6.62
N SER A 570 27.67 7.40 -6.38
CA SER A 570 28.57 6.24 -6.38
C SER A 570 28.45 5.50 -5.04
N PRO A 571 28.82 4.21 -4.99
CA PRO A 571 28.97 3.51 -3.72
C PRO A 571 29.89 4.30 -2.77
N PHE A 572 29.48 4.46 -1.51
CA PHE A 572 30.25 5.20 -0.50
C PHE A 572 31.50 4.44 -0.03
N GLY A 573 31.68 3.19 -0.48
CA GLY A 573 32.83 2.35 -0.19
C GLY A 573 32.87 1.91 1.28
N ASN A 574 34.07 1.52 1.71
CA ASN A 574 34.31 1.00 3.05
C ASN A 574 34.45 2.15 4.06
N ILE A 575 33.52 2.24 4.99
CA ILE A 575 33.51 3.24 6.06
C ILE A 575 33.51 2.53 7.41
N ASN A 576 34.41 2.96 8.30
CA ASN A 576 34.53 2.33 9.60
C ASN A 576 33.29 2.56 10.47
N PHE A 577 32.93 1.60 11.33
CA PHE A 577 31.88 1.76 12.35
C PHE A 577 31.99 3.11 13.08
N GLY A 578 30.88 3.84 13.14
CA GLY A 578 30.78 5.14 13.82
C GLY A 578 31.49 6.30 13.09
N SER A 579 32.12 6.05 11.94
CA SER A 579 32.70 7.07 11.06
C SER A 579 31.69 7.54 10.01
N ILE A 580 31.99 8.68 9.38
CA ILE A 580 31.12 9.28 8.37
C ILE A 580 31.88 9.35 7.04
N SER A 581 31.22 9.00 5.94
CA SER A 581 31.78 9.08 4.60
C SER A 581 31.98 10.52 4.13
N PRO A 582 32.81 10.74 3.09
CA PRO A 582 32.69 11.93 2.26
C PRO A 582 31.26 12.10 1.71
N THR A 583 30.84 13.35 1.57
CA THR A 583 29.51 13.70 1.06
C THR A 583 29.46 13.58 -0.46
N GLN A 584 28.39 12.98 -0.98
CA GLN A 584 28.01 13.01 -2.40
C GLN A 584 26.72 13.83 -2.58
N ASN A 585 26.31 14.14 -3.80
CA ASN A 585 25.07 14.87 -4.03
C ASN A 585 24.37 14.47 -5.32
N PHE A 586 23.06 14.68 -5.34
CA PHE A 586 22.21 14.65 -6.53
C PHE A 586 21.32 15.90 -6.53
N SER A 587 20.50 16.09 -7.54
CA SER A 587 19.51 17.18 -7.57
C SER A 587 18.10 16.67 -7.80
N VAL A 588 17.12 17.34 -7.19
CA VAL A 588 15.68 17.09 -7.32
C VAL A 588 14.99 18.31 -7.92
N SER A 589 14.04 18.10 -8.82
CA SER A 589 13.18 19.14 -9.42
C SER A 589 11.76 18.61 -9.58
N GLY A 590 10.79 19.48 -9.86
CA GLY A 590 9.43 19.05 -10.13
C GLY A 590 8.55 20.10 -10.79
N SER A 591 7.47 19.65 -11.41
CA SER A 591 6.47 20.47 -12.10
C SER A 591 5.07 20.01 -11.71
N ASN A 592 4.07 20.90 -11.82
CA ASN A 592 2.69 20.62 -11.38
C ASN A 592 2.59 20.23 -9.90
N LEU A 593 3.57 20.67 -9.09
CA LEU A 593 3.59 20.45 -7.66
C LEU A 593 2.47 21.26 -7.00
N GLN A 594 1.88 20.69 -5.96
CA GLN A 594 0.80 21.31 -5.17
C GLN A 594 1.19 21.51 -3.70
N GLY A 595 2.42 21.14 -3.32
CA GLY A 595 2.91 21.26 -1.95
C GLY A 595 4.39 20.92 -1.84
N ASP A 596 4.84 20.69 -0.61
CA ASP A 596 6.24 20.45 -0.26
C ASP A 596 6.80 19.15 -0.85
N VAL A 597 8.12 19.12 -1.06
CA VAL A 597 8.85 17.94 -1.51
C VAL A 597 9.70 17.38 -0.37
N THR A 598 9.41 16.16 0.05
CA THR A 598 10.13 15.48 1.14
C THR A 598 11.14 14.49 0.57
N VAL A 599 12.35 14.46 1.14
CA VAL A 599 13.42 13.52 0.81
C VAL A 599 13.83 12.77 2.07
N GLU A 600 13.66 11.46 2.08
CA GLU A 600 13.91 10.58 3.23
C GLU A 600 15.00 9.56 2.90
N ALA A 601 16.03 9.47 3.74
CA ALA A 601 17.12 8.54 3.60
C ALA A 601 16.83 7.20 4.29
N PRO A 602 17.30 6.07 3.74
CA PRO A 602 17.23 4.78 4.42
C PRO A 602 18.20 4.74 5.61
N THR A 603 18.03 3.73 6.49
CA THR A 603 18.89 3.51 7.66
C THR A 603 20.38 3.55 7.28
N TYR A 604 21.20 4.17 8.13
CA TYR A 604 22.64 4.38 7.94
C TYR A 604 23.05 5.44 6.91
N PHE A 605 22.09 6.05 6.20
CA PHE A 605 22.34 7.19 5.31
C PHE A 605 21.68 8.45 5.86
N GLN A 606 22.25 9.60 5.52
CA GLN A 606 21.72 10.90 5.93
C GLN A 606 21.69 11.85 4.75
N VAL A 607 20.68 12.71 4.72
CA VAL A 607 20.43 13.72 3.68
C VAL A 607 20.55 15.14 4.25
N SER A 608 20.91 16.11 3.41
CA SER A 608 21.06 17.51 3.78
C SER A 608 20.76 18.45 2.60
N LYS A 609 20.22 19.63 2.88
CA LYS A 609 20.03 20.71 1.89
C LYS A 609 21.31 21.53 1.64
N ASP A 610 22.18 21.63 2.65
CA ASP A 610 23.31 22.58 2.69
C ASP A 610 24.67 21.88 2.79
N GLY A 611 24.68 20.55 2.88
CA GLY A 611 25.90 19.74 2.97
C GLY A 611 26.58 19.82 4.34
N SER A 612 25.93 20.42 5.34
CA SER A 612 26.45 20.58 6.71
C SER A 612 25.49 20.02 7.77
N ASN A 613 24.19 20.31 7.63
CA ASN A 613 23.14 19.87 8.54
C ASN A 613 22.47 18.61 7.99
N PHE A 614 22.90 17.43 8.47
CA PHE A 614 22.42 16.14 8.00
C PHE A 614 21.36 15.55 8.93
N ALA A 615 20.31 14.97 8.33
CA ALA A 615 19.21 14.31 9.01
C ALA A 615 18.74 13.07 8.23
N ASN A 616 17.85 12.27 8.79
CA ASN A 616 17.23 11.15 8.08
C ASN A 616 16.16 11.61 7.08
N SER A 617 15.65 12.84 7.23
CA SER A 617 14.68 13.42 6.31
C SER A 617 14.87 14.93 6.20
N ILE A 618 14.68 15.48 5.00
CA ILE A 618 14.64 16.91 4.71
C ILE A 618 13.39 17.24 3.88
N VAL A 619 12.84 18.44 4.05
CA VAL A 619 11.63 18.90 3.33
C VAL A 619 11.95 20.20 2.61
N PHE A 620 11.87 20.24 1.28
CA PHE A 620 11.85 21.49 0.52
C PHE A 620 10.44 22.11 0.61
N THR A 621 10.33 23.27 1.23
CA THR A 621 9.05 23.90 1.54
C THR A 621 8.62 24.87 0.43
N ALA A 622 7.40 24.70 -0.07
CA ALA A 622 6.80 25.59 -1.07
C ALA A 622 6.65 27.01 -0.51
N GLY A 623 6.97 28.02 -1.32
CA GLY A 623 7.01 29.43 -0.93
C GLY A 623 8.29 29.86 -0.20
N THR A 624 9.09 28.92 0.32
CA THR A 624 10.37 29.20 0.98
C THR A 624 11.55 28.75 0.14
N ASP A 625 11.58 27.47 -0.22
CA ASP A 625 12.67 26.87 -1.00
C ASP A 625 12.40 26.95 -2.51
N PHE A 626 11.14 26.93 -2.95
CA PHE A 626 10.74 27.05 -4.37
C PHE A 626 9.31 27.62 -4.52
N THR A 627 8.89 27.90 -5.75
CA THR A 627 7.57 28.52 -6.05
C THR A 627 6.67 27.56 -6.79
N LEU A 628 5.45 27.30 -6.30
CA LEU A 628 4.48 26.44 -7.00
C LEU A 628 4.09 27.01 -8.38
N PRO A 629 3.79 26.14 -9.37
CA PRO A 629 3.81 24.67 -9.28
C PRO A 629 5.19 24.04 -9.60
N THR A 630 6.27 24.82 -9.60
CA THR A 630 7.56 24.41 -10.18
C THR A 630 8.71 24.52 -9.19
N MET A 631 9.33 23.38 -8.87
CA MET A 631 10.61 23.34 -8.18
C MET A 631 11.74 23.23 -9.20
N THR A 632 12.48 24.33 -9.40
CA THR A 632 13.75 24.28 -10.12
C THR A 632 14.76 23.40 -9.38
N SER A 633 15.74 22.84 -10.09
CA SER A 633 16.71 21.89 -9.55
C SER A 633 17.31 22.34 -8.20
N LYS A 634 17.12 21.52 -7.16
CA LYS A 634 17.66 21.68 -5.81
C LYS A 634 18.64 20.56 -5.49
N THR A 635 19.80 20.92 -4.97
CA THR A 635 20.81 19.94 -4.57
C THR A 635 20.42 19.26 -3.26
N VAL A 636 20.60 17.94 -3.22
CA VAL A 636 20.51 17.11 -2.01
C VAL A 636 21.88 16.47 -1.78
N TYR A 637 22.44 16.72 -0.62
CA TYR A 637 23.69 16.12 -0.17
C TYR A 637 23.40 14.83 0.61
N VAL A 638 24.16 13.79 0.34
CA VAL A 638 24.01 12.45 0.93
C VAL A 638 25.34 12.00 1.50
N ARG A 639 25.30 11.38 2.69
CA ARG A 639 26.46 10.69 3.26
C ARG A 639 26.07 9.37 3.91
N PHE A 640 27.03 8.46 3.97
CA PHE A 640 26.92 7.19 4.69
C PHE A 640 27.50 7.35 6.10
N ALA A 641 26.72 6.99 7.10
CA ALA A 641 27.03 7.11 8.53
C ALA A 641 26.68 5.77 9.24
N PRO A 642 27.44 4.69 8.98
CA PRO A 642 27.18 3.38 9.56
C PRO A 642 27.36 3.37 11.08
N ASN A 643 26.40 2.77 11.77
CA ASN A 643 26.42 2.61 13.21
C ASN A 643 25.83 1.27 13.67
N SER A 644 25.78 0.26 12.78
CA SER A 644 25.15 -1.02 13.11
C SER A 644 26.01 -1.88 14.03
N GLY A 645 27.32 -1.67 14.03
CA GLY A 645 28.27 -2.50 14.77
C GLY A 645 28.59 -3.83 14.06
N ILE A 646 28.02 -4.08 12.89
CA ILE A 646 28.16 -5.32 12.12
C ILE A 646 28.77 -5.00 10.76
N ASP A 647 29.99 -5.49 10.52
CA ASP A 647 30.68 -5.39 9.23
C ASP A 647 29.81 -5.99 8.11
N GLY A 648 29.73 -5.28 6.98
CA GLY A 648 28.94 -5.71 5.83
C GLY A 648 28.27 -4.57 5.08
N ASP A 649 27.73 -4.89 3.91
CA ASP A 649 27.07 -3.94 3.03
C ASP A 649 25.77 -3.41 3.65
N LYS A 650 25.54 -2.11 3.49
CA LYS A 650 24.32 -1.40 3.85
C LYS A 650 23.81 -0.70 2.60
N ASP A 651 22.54 -0.90 2.30
CA ASP A 651 21.89 -0.31 1.14
C ASP A 651 20.45 0.12 1.42
N GLY A 652 19.88 0.84 0.48
CA GLY A 652 18.49 1.25 0.50
C GLY A 652 18.16 2.27 -0.58
N SER A 653 16.92 2.76 -0.58
CA SER A 653 16.48 3.82 -1.49
C SER A 653 16.12 5.09 -0.74
N ILE A 654 16.72 6.20 -1.12
CA ILE A 654 16.28 7.54 -0.72
C ILE A 654 14.95 7.81 -1.39
N SER A 655 13.90 8.03 -0.60
CA SER A 655 12.52 8.24 -1.08
C SER A 655 12.21 9.72 -1.22
N ILE A 656 11.68 10.11 -2.38
CA ILE A 656 11.30 11.50 -2.70
C ILE A 656 9.80 11.53 -2.97
N THR A 657 9.07 12.35 -2.21
CA THR A 657 7.60 12.41 -2.25
C THR A 657 7.08 13.85 -2.29
N THR A 658 5.88 14.02 -2.84
CA THR A 658 5.10 15.25 -2.83
C THR A 658 3.61 14.87 -2.78
N PRO A 659 2.72 15.70 -2.20
CA PRO A 659 1.28 15.45 -2.24
C PRO A 659 0.77 15.21 -3.67
N GLN A 660 -0.13 14.23 -3.82
CA GLN A 660 -0.80 13.86 -5.08
C GLN A 660 0.07 13.32 -6.22
N ALA A 661 1.37 13.03 -6.01
CA ALA A 661 2.17 12.30 -6.99
C ALA A 661 1.81 10.80 -7.01
N SER A 662 1.90 10.19 -8.20
CA SER A 662 1.42 8.82 -8.47
C SER A 662 2.33 7.69 -7.96
N ALA A 663 3.55 7.99 -7.49
CA ALA A 663 4.41 7.09 -6.73
C ALA A 663 5.63 7.86 -6.16
N PRO A 664 6.25 7.40 -5.05
CA PRO A 664 7.54 7.93 -4.59
C PRO A 664 8.64 7.65 -5.63
N LEU A 665 9.52 8.63 -5.85
CA LEU A 665 10.73 8.48 -6.67
C LEU A 665 11.91 8.06 -5.78
N GLY A 666 12.64 7.02 -6.15
CA GLY A 666 13.73 6.45 -5.34
C GLY A 666 15.13 6.64 -5.95
N ILE A 667 16.14 6.95 -5.11
CA ILE A 667 17.56 6.90 -5.49
C ILE A 667 18.28 5.86 -4.65
N TYR A 668 18.88 4.87 -5.29
CA TYR A 668 19.62 3.82 -4.59
C TYR A 668 20.94 4.34 -4.01
N VAL A 669 21.27 3.90 -2.81
CA VAL A 669 22.52 4.18 -2.11
C VAL A 669 23.10 2.89 -1.53
N GLU A 670 24.42 2.75 -1.57
CA GLU A 670 25.13 1.64 -0.94
C GLU A 670 26.47 2.09 -0.32
N GLY A 671 26.86 1.42 0.76
CA GLY A 671 28.14 1.60 1.45
C GLY A 671 28.44 0.38 2.32
N THR A 672 29.71 0.11 2.60
CA THR A 672 30.13 -1.06 3.38
C THR A 672 30.63 -0.60 4.73
N GLU A 673 30.01 -1.08 5.81
CA GLU A 673 30.53 -0.87 7.16
C GLU A 673 31.72 -1.80 7.39
N THR A 674 32.86 -1.23 7.81
CA THR A 674 34.10 -1.97 8.05
C THR A 674 34.70 -1.64 9.42
N GLY A 675 35.78 -2.31 9.79
CA GLY A 675 36.61 -1.90 10.92
C GLY A 675 36.11 -2.40 12.27
N ASN A 676 35.01 -3.16 12.32
CA ASN A 676 34.78 -4.10 13.40
C ASN A 676 35.38 -5.46 13.03
N GLY A 677 36.72 -5.52 13.03
CA GLY A 677 37.50 -6.77 13.05
C GLY A 677 37.32 -7.57 14.36
N PHE A 678 36.14 -7.52 14.95
CA PHE A 678 35.79 -8.07 16.24
C PHE A 678 34.58 -8.96 16.03
N ALA A 679 34.78 -10.28 16.07
CA ALA A 679 33.67 -11.19 16.30
C ALA A 679 33.06 -10.85 17.66
N LEU A 680 31.88 -10.24 17.66
CA LEU A 680 31.08 -10.05 18.86
C LEU A 680 30.56 -11.43 19.27
N ILE A 681 31.20 -12.04 20.27
CA ILE A 681 30.70 -13.26 20.90
C ILE A 681 29.85 -12.83 22.09
N GLU A 682 28.54 -12.85 21.91
CA GLU A 682 27.59 -12.62 22.98
C GLU A 682 27.29 -13.94 23.70
N PHE A 683 27.65 -14.06 24.98
CA PHE A 683 27.35 -15.23 25.78
C PHE A 683 25.93 -15.11 26.36
N ALA A 684 24.92 -15.57 25.62
CA ALA A 684 23.57 -15.70 26.17
C ALA A 684 23.54 -16.81 27.26
N GLY A 685 23.09 -16.48 28.47
CA GLY A 685 22.75 -17.47 29.52
C GLY A 685 23.52 -17.40 30.85
N ILE A 686 24.41 -16.43 31.07
CA ILE A 686 25.06 -16.22 32.38
C ILE A 686 24.37 -15.06 33.09
N THR A 687 23.56 -15.35 34.11
CA THR A 687 22.99 -14.30 34.97
C THR A 687 24.05 -13.78 35.94
N THR A 688 24.03 -12.47 36.19
CA THR A 688 24.99 -11.73 37.03
C THR A 688 25.08 -12.24 38.47
N GLU A 689 24.13 -13.01 38.96
CA GLU A 689 24.11 -13.50 40.34
C GLU A 689 24.97 -14.75 40.58
N ALA A 690 25.30 -15.54 39.55
CA ALA A 690 25.95 -16.83 39.73
C ALA A 690 27.48 -16.79 39.95
N ILE A 691 28.14 -15.67 39.63
CA ILE A 691 29.62 -15.59 39.54
C ILE A 691 30.25 -14.36 40.23
N LYS A 692 29.45 -13.55 40.96
CA LYS A 692 29.95 -12.38 41.69
C LYS A 692 30.86 -12.76 42.85
N GLY A 693 32.03 -12.12 42.95
CA GLY A 693 32.99 -12.29 44.06
C GLY A 693 33.75 -13.61 44.09
N GLN A 694 33.64 -14.45 43.05
CA GLN A 694 34.31 -15.75 42.95
C GLN A 694 35.51 -15.69 41.98
N ASN A 695 36.54 -16.51 42.26
CA ASN A 695 37.69 -16.67 41.37
C ASN A 695 37.29 -17.54 40.17
N THR A 696 36.95 -16.92 39.04
CA THR A 696 36.55 -17.65 37.83
C THR A 696 37.76 -18.04 37.00
N PHE A 697 37.83 -19.31 36.60
CA PHE A 697 38.85 -19.82 35.68
C PHE A 697 38.29 -19.92 34.26
N ILE A 698 39.08 -19.52 33.26
CA ILE A 698 38.74 -19.71 31.85
C ILE A 698 39.83 -20.59 31.24
N LYS A 699 39.44 -21.75 30.69
CA LYS A 699 40.38 -22.75 30.16
C LYS A 699 40.26 -22.85 28.65
N MET A 700 41.17 -22.21 27.92
CA MET A 700 41.14 -22.26 26.46
C MET A 700 41.80 -23.54 25.94
N LYS A 701 41.11 -24.24 25.03
CA LYS A 701 41.62 -25.47 24.41
C LYS A 701 41.79 -25.27 22.91
N ILE A 702 43.03 -25.08 22.47
CA ILE A 702 43.34 -24.95 21.04
C ILE A 702 43.67 -26.34 20.49
N GLN A 703 42.81 -26.91 19.63
CA GLN A 703 43.14 -28.13 18.87
C GLN A 703 43.90 -27.74 17.61
N PRO A 704 45.15 -28.20 17.39
CA PRO A 704 45.90 -27.80 16.21
C PRO A 704 45.49 -28.64 14.99
N ALA A 705 45.07 -27.97 13.92
CA ALA A 705 45.43 -28.42 12.59
C ALA A 705 46.78 -27.79 12.23
N THR A 706 47.82 -28.60 12.20
CA THR A 706 49.10 -28.41 11.48
C THR A 706 50.05 -27.23 11.72
N ARG A 707 49.74 -26.08 12.37
CA ARG A 707 50.78 -25.05 12.68
C ARG A 707 50.59 -24.30 14.01
N ARG A 708 51.72 -23.82 14.58
CA ARG A 708 51.80 -23.07 15.85
C ARG A 708 51.23 -21.65 15.70
N LEU A 709 50.24 -21.30 16.53
CA LEU A 709 49.83 -19.91 16.80
C LEU A 709 50.92 -19.21 17.63
N THR A 710 51.44 -18.08 17.15
CA THR A 710 52.55 -17.39 17.81
C THR A 710 52.11 -16.25 18.72
N HIS A 711 50.96 -15.59 18.48
CA HIS A 711 50.45 -14.51 19.36
C HIS A 711 48.91 -14.42 19.35
N VAL A 712 48.30 -14.39 20.54
CA VAL A 712 46.88 -14.03 20.76
C VAL A 712 46.82 -13.15 22.00
N ASN A 713 46.54 -11.85 21.87
CA ASN A 713 46.20 -11.04 23.07
C ASN A 713 44.70 -11.14 23.30
N LEU A 714 44.25 -11.36 24.53
CA LEU A 714 42.83 -11.37 24.88
C LEU A 714 42.51 -10.14 25.73
N LYS A 715 41.56 -9.30 25.30
CA LYS A 715 41.02 -8.24 26.16
C LYS A 715 39.64 -8.62 26.69
N ALA A 716 39.40 -8.33 27.96
CA ALA A 716 38.09 -8.43 28.58
C ALA A 716 37.56 -7.06 29.00
N ARG A 717 36.28 -6.81 28.70
CA ARG A 717 35.56 -5.58 29.08
C ARG A 717 34.42 -5.95 30.01
N LEU A 718 34.19 -5.13 31.04
CA LEU A 718 32.99 -5.15 31.88
C LEU A 718 32.15 -3.91 31.52
N VAL A 719 30.84 -4.05 31.41
CA VAL A 719 29.95 -2.91 31.11
C VAL A 719 29.55 -2.25 32.42
N GLY A 720 29.84 -0.95 32.60
CA GLY A 720 29.29 -0.15 33.69
C GLY A 720 30.24 0.69 34.56
N ASN A 721 31.56 0.69 34.36
CA ASN A 721 32.45 1.62 35.07
C ASN A 721 33.63 2.08 34.19
N THR A 722 34.05 3.34 34.33
CA THR A 722 34.92 4.10 33.42
C THR A 722 36.42 3.80 33.54
N SER A 723 36.82 2.68 34.16
CA SER A 723 38.23 2.37 34.40
C SER A 723 38.57 0.95 33.91
N LEU A 724 39.26 0.87 32.77
CA LEU A 724 39.83 -0.37 32.23
C LEU A 724 41.03 -0.81 33.07
N ASN A 725 41.03 -2.05 33.56
CA ASN A 725 42.25 -2.77 33.84
C ASN A 725 42.52 -3.72 32.66
N ASP A 726 43.36 -3.30 31.72
CA ASP A 726 43.84 -4.14 30.63
C ASP A 726 44.69 -5.29 31.21
N PHE A 727 44.13 -6.50 31.25
CA PHE A 727 44.90 -7.70 31.58
C PHE A 727 45.65 -8.16 30.32
N THR A 728 46.82 -7.58 30.07
CA THR A 728 47.71 -8.03 29.00
C THR A 728 48.58 -9.16 29.54
N GLN A 729 48.23 -10.41 29.24
CA GLN A 729 49.20 -11.51 29.35
C GLN A 729 49.67 -11.84 27.94
N THR A 730 50.98 -12.04 27.77
CA THR A 730 51.59 -12.50 26.52
C THR A 730 52.09 -13.94 26.74
N PRO A 731 51.25 -14.98 26.70
CA PRO A 731 51.73 -16.35 26.82
C PRO A 731 52.31 -16.80 25.48
N THR A 732 53.48 -17.43 25.51
CA THR A 732 53.91 -18.31 24.43
C THR A 732 53.01 -19.55 24.47
N PHE A 733 52.01 -19.63 23.60
CA PHE A 733 50.95 -20.64 23.72
C PHE A 733 51.43 -22.06 23.36
N ALA A 734 51.25 -22.98 24.30
CA ALA A 734 51.22 -24.42 24.07
C ALA A 734 49.74 -24.89 24.03
N PRO A 735 49.44 -26.07 23.47
CA PRO A 735 48.09 -26.65 23.58
C PRO A 735 47.64 -26.71 25.05
N ASP A 736 46.36 -26.41 25.31
CA ASP A 736 45.71 -26.46 26.63
C ASP A 736 46.14 -25.40 27.68
N THR A 737 46.21 -24.11 27.30
CA THR A 737 46.56 -23.01 28.22
C THR A 737 45.33 -22.49 28.99
N SER A 738 45.42 -22.33 30.32
CA SER A 738 44.38 -21.71 31.17
C SER A 738 44.84 -20.39 31.78
N PHE A 739 43.96 -19.40 31.90
CA PHE A 739 44.23 -18.14 32.61
C PHE A 739 43.11 -17.82 33.61
N ARG A 740 43.43 -16.95 34.56
CA ARG A 740 42.56 -16.58 35.68
C ARG A 740 42.07 -15.15 35.51
N ILE A 741 40.78 -14.91 35.70
CA ILE A 741 40.20 -13.56 35.70
C ILE A 741 39.37 -13.37 36.98
N ASN A 742 39.59 -12.25 37.67
CA ASN A 742 38.92 -11.94 38.92
C ASN A 742 37.80 -10.91 38.65
N ILE A 743 36.54 -11.25 38.94
CA ILE A 743 35.39 -10.38 38.69
C ILE A 743 35.04 -9.63 39.99
N PRO A 744 35.05 -8.29 40.01
CA PRO A 744 34.72 -7.51 41.22
C PRO A 744 33.28 -7.78 41.69
N ALA A 745 33.06 -7.74 43.01
CA ALA A 745 31.75 -7.99 43.62
C ALA A 745 30.67 -6.96 43.21
N GLU A 746 31.10 -5.82 42.66
CA GLU A 746 30.29 -4.61 42.44
C GLU A 746 29.73 -4.50 41.01
N ALA A 747 30.02 -5.47 40.14
CA ALA A 747 29.59 -5.44 38.73
C ALA A 747 28.06 -5.59 38.60
N THR A 748 27.40 -4.70 37.85
CA THR A 748 25.93 -4.69 37.69
C THR A 748 25.46 -5.42 36.44
N GLU A 749 26.26 -5.47 35.37
CA GLU A 749 26.07 -6.29 34.16
C GLU A 749 27.43 -6.77 33.62
N THR A 750 27.56 -8.08 33.41
CA THR A 750 28.77 -8.66 32.79
C THR A 750 28.41 -9.27 31.45
N ALA A 751 28.55 -8.49 30.37
CA ALA A 751 28.92 -9.08 29.10
C ALA A 751 30.43 -9.33 29.15
N PHE A 752 30.85 -10.59 29.04
CA PHE A 752 32.26 -10.96 29.06
C PHE A 752 32.78 -10.97 27.63
N PHE A 753 33.64 -10.01 27.28
CA PHE A 753 34.21 -9.95 25.95
C PHE A 753 35.58 -10.62 25.95
N LEU A 754 35.91 -11.38 24.92
CA LEU A 754 37.27 -11.84 24.67
C LEU A 754 37.67 -11.27 23.31
N GLN A 755 38.57 -10.30 23.28
CA GLN A 755 39.10 -9.76 22.03
C GLN A 755 40.46 -10.40 21.74
N PRO A 756 40.55 -11.45 20.89
CA PRO A 756 41.82 -11.90 20.35
C PRO A 756 42.39 -10.83 19.40
N THR A 757 43.58 -10.30 19.65
CA THR A 757 44.38 -9.67 18.58
C THR A 757 45.42 -10.67 18.11
N ALA A 758 45.37 -11.04 16.84
CA ALA A 758 46.43 -11.80 16.20
C ALA A 758 46.68 -11.25 14.80
N GLU A 759 47.89 -10.76 14.56
CA GLU A 759 48.43 -10.65 13.21
C GLU A 759 48.73 -12.07 12.72
N ASN A 760 48.01 -12.55 11.71
CA ASN A 760 48.23 -13.82 10.98
C ASN A 760 47.70 -15.12 11.64
N ILE A 761 46.37 -15.33 11.64
CA ILE A 761 45.77 -16.66 11.78
C ILE A 761 45.23 -17.10 10.42
N THR A 762 45.68 -18.25 9.91
CA THR A 762 45.27 -18.79 8.60
C THR A 762 44.56 -20.15 8.66
N ASP A 763 44.29 -20.71 9.85
CA ASP A 763 43.77 -22.08 9.99
C ASP A 763 42.39 -22.19 10.67
N LYS A 764 41.66 -23.26 10.32
CA LYS A 764 40.26 -23.49 10.74
C LYS A 764 40.17 -24.03 12.18
N GLY A 765 39.51 -23.25 13.04
CA GLY A 765 38.88 -23.73 14.29
C GLY A 765 39.66 -23.46 15.57
N VAL A 766 39.10 -22.61 16.45
CA VAL A 766 39.53 -22.50 17.86
C VAL A 766 38.31 -22.75 18.74
N GLU A 767 38.42 -23.69 19.67
CA GLU A 767 37.36 -24.03 20.61
C GLU A 767 37.60 -23.32 21.95
N PHE A 768 36.60 -22.59 22.45
CA PHE A 768 36.67 -21.92 23.74
C PHE A 768 35.84 -22.73 24.74
N THR A 769 36.45 -23.16 25.83
CA THR A 769 35.73 -23.82 26.94
C THR A 769 35.84 -22.94 28.18
N ILE A 770 34.71 -22.55 28.75
CA ILE A 770 34.72 -21.83 30.04
C ILE A 770 34.47 -22.88 31.12
N THR A 771 35.35 -22.97 32.11
CA THR A 771 35.21 -23.90 33.23
C THR A 771 35.39 -23.13 34.52
N SER A 772 34.29 -22.73 35.16
CA SER A 772 34.34 -22.20 36.51
C SER A 772 34.91 -23.28 37.45
N VAL A 773 35.95 -22.95 38.23
CA VAL A 773 36.48 -23.86 39.25
C VAL A 773 36.59 -23.12 40.58
N GLY A 774 35.66 -23.44 41.49
CA GLY A 774 35.72 -23.09 42.91
C GLY A 774 34.77 -21.96 43.29
N GLY A 775 33.90 -22.11 44.28
CA GLY A 775 33.51 -23.29 45.03
C GLY A 775 32.14 -23.04 45.68
N GLY A 776 31.35 -24.11 45.81
CA GLY A 776 30.15 -24.08 46.66
C GLY A 776 28.81 -23.80 45.99
N LEU A 777 28.59 -24.12 44.72
CA LEU A 777 27.23 -24.39 44.21
C LEU A 777 27.31 -25.53 43.19
N GLY A 778 26.54 -26.60 43.42
CA GLY A 778 26.53 -27.82 42.61
C GLY A 778 25.92 -27.61 41.23
N ILE A 779 26.72 -27.11 40.28
CA ILE A 779 26.34 -27.06 38.86
C ILE A 779 27.53 -27.57 38.04
N GLY A 780 27.46 -28.85 37.67
CA GLY A 780 28.40 -29.52 36.77
C GLY A 780 28.18 -29.16 35.31
N SER A 781 28.07 -27.86 34.98
CA SER A 781 27.79 -27.40 33.62
C SER A 781 29.08 -26.95 32.94
N GLN A 782 29.72 -27.85 32.20
CA GLN A 782 30.77 -27.48 31.27
C GLN A 782 30.10 -26.86 30.03
N MET A 783 30.22 -25.55 29.83
CA MET A 783 29.78 -24.91 28.57
C MET A 783 30.93 -24.93 27.57
N VAL A 784 30.75 -25.67 26.48
CA VAL A 784 31.68 -25.76 25.37
C VAL A 784 31.12 -24.91 24.22
N HIS A 785 31.87 -23.90 23.77
CA HIS A 785 31.49 -23.06 22.63
C HIS A 785 32.54 -23.19 21.51
N ARG A 786 32.11 -23.62 20.33
CA ARG A 786 32.98 -23.81 19.16
C ARG A 786 32.90 -22.60 18.24
N VAL A 787 34.03 -21.96 17.97
CA VAL A 787 34.11 -20.82 17.04
C VAL A 787 34.92 -21.24 15.81
N ASN A 788 34.29 -21.19 14.64
CA ASN A 788 34.97 -21.37 13.35
C ASN A 788 35.37 -20.01 12.80
N PHE A 789 36.68 -19.73 12.74
CA PHE A 789 37.18 -18.58 12.00
C PHE A 789 37.14 -18.92 10.50
N ALA A 790 36.18 -18.36 9.78
CA ALA A 790 36.20 -18.36 8.31
C ALA A 790 37.16 -17.25 7.82
N GLN A 791 37.98 -17.57 6.82
CA GLN A 791 39.03 -16.69 6.31
C GLN A 791 38.49 -15.36 5.77
N VAL A 792 39.14 -14.27 6.18
CA VAL A 792 39.36 -13.09 5.33
C VAL A 792 40.62 -13.37 4.50
N SER A 793 40.55 -13.00 3.21
CA SER A 793 41.62 -13.05 2.19
C SER A 793 41.79 -14.34 1.36
N ALA A 794 40.82 -14.63 0.50
CA ALA A 794 40.97 -14.82 -0.95
C ALA A 794 39.62 -15.32 -1.51
N ILE A 795 38.89 -14.46 -2.23
CA ILE A 795 37.69 -14.85 -2.97
C ILE A 795 38.15 -15.73 -4.14
N THR A 796 38.04 -17.05 -3.98
CA THR A 796 38.12 -18.02 -5.08
C THR A 796 36.85 -18.86 -5.18
N ASN A 797 35.70 -18.19 -5.00
CA ASN A 797 34.52 -18.45 -5.81
C ASN A 797 34.17 -17.12 -6.48
N TYR A 798 34.67 -16.94 -7.70
CA TYR A 798 34.32 -15.77 -8.51
C TYR A 798 32.91 -16.00 -9.04
N ASP A 799 31.94 -15.59 -8.24
CA ASP A 799 30.54 -15.84 -8.52
C ASP A 799 30.04 -14.83 -9.54
N VAL A 800 29.60 -15.33 -10.71
CA VAL A 800 28.96 -14.49 -11.74
C VAL A 800 27.53 -14.11 -11.32
N GLU A 801 27.03 -14.68 -10.20
CA GLU A 801 25.68 -14.50 -9.64
C GLU A 801 25.35 -13.06 -9.20
N ASN A 802 26.35 -12.20 -8.95
CA ASN A 802 26.13 -10.80 -8.57
C ASN A 802 26.22 -9.81 -9.73
N THR A 803 25.97 -10.26 -10.97
CA THR A 803 25.87 -9.37 -12.14
C THR A 803 24.44 -8.89 -12.37
N VAL A 804 24.14 -7.68 -11.90
CA VAL A 804 22.84 -7.02 -12.03
C VAL A 804 22.97 -5.82 -12.98
N LEU A 805 22.12 -5.79 -14.01
CA LEU A 805 21.98 -4.64 -14.89
C LEU A 805 20.81 -3.79 -14.42
N TYR A 806 21.09 -2.58 -13.98
CA TYR A 806 20.06 -1.62 -13.60
C TYR A 806 19.81 -0.67 -14.78
N PRO A 807 18.63 -0.72 -15.42
CA PRO A 807 18.27 0.33 -16.35
C PRO A 807 18.05 1.63 -15.57
N VAL A 808 18.57 2.74 -16.10
CA VAL A 808 18.29 4.10 -15.62
C VAL A 808 17.50 4.80 -16.74
N PRO A 809 16.17 4.56 -16.83
CA PRO A 809 15.39 4.92 -18.01
C PRO A 809 15.41 6.42 -18.31
N ALA A 810 15.43 7.25 -17.26
CA ALA A 810 15.47 8.70 -17.36
C ALA A 810 16.74 9.27 -18.03
N GLN A 811 17.85 8.50 -18.05
CA GLN A 811 19.14 8.95 -18.61
C GLN A 811 19.55 8.16 -19.86
N SER A 812 18.75 7.18 -20.30
CA SER A 812 19.10 6.25 -21.37
C SER A 812 20.42 5.51 -21.13
N GLU A 813 20.65 5.05 -19.90
CA GLU A 813 21.85 4.32 -19.48
C GLU A 813 21.50 2.98 -18.82
N ILE A 814 22.45 2.05 -18.82
CA ILE A 814 22.42 0.86 -17.97
C ILE A 814 23.64 0.86 -17.06
N PHE A 815 23.42 0.59 -15.78
CA PHE A 815 24.48 0.35 -14.81
C PHE A 815 24.75 -1.16 -14.71
N VAL A 816 26.01 -1.54 -14.79
CA VAL A 816 26.48 -2.91 -14.69
C VAL A 816 27.13 -3.09 -13.31
N ARG A 817 26.35 -3.59 -12.35
CA ARG A 817 26.92 -4.09 -11.09
C ARG A 817 27.40 -5.50 -11.39
N THR A 818 28.71 -5.73 -11.30
CA THR A 818 29.29 -7.05 -11.56
C THR A 818 30.53 -7.24 -10.71
N SER A 819 30.74 -8.47 -10.25
CA SER A 819 32.00 -8.90 -9.64
C SER A 819 33.10 -9.09 -10.69
N LEU A 820 32.78 -9.15 -11.98
CA LEU A 820 33.72 -9.33 -13.09
C LEU A 820 34.74 -8.19 -13.16
N GLN A 821 36.03 -8.50 -13.10
CA GLN A 821 37.11 -7.56 -13.45
C GLN A 821 37.52 -7.71 -14.92
N ASN A 822 37.86 -6.58 -15.56
CA ASN A 822 38.35 -6.47 -16.95
C ASN A 822 37.47 -7.23 -17.97
N TYR A 823 36.19 -6.85 -18.06
CA TYR A 823 35.23 -7.47 -18.97
C TYR A 823 34.95 -6.58 -20.20
N ASP A 824 34.68 -7.24 -21.31
CA ASP A 824 34.15 -6.66 -22.53
C ASP A 824 32.61 -6.69 -22.51
N LEU A 825 31.99 -5.63 -23.02
CA LEU A 825 30.54 -5.54 -23.19
C LEU A 825 30.22 -5.47 -24.68
N SER A 826 29.24 -6.25 -25.11
CA SER A 826 28.65 -6.14 -26.45
C SER A 826 27.13 -6.12 -26.36
N ILE A 827 26.49 -5.38 -27.25
CA ILE A 827 25.03 -5.31 -27.36
C ILE A 827 24.66 -5.86 -28.73
N THR A 828 23.71 -6.80 -28.77
CA THR A 828 23.15 -7.38 -29.99
C THR A 828 21.65 -7.11 -30.06
N ASP A 829 21.10 -6.97 -31.26
CA ASP A 829 19.64 -6.91 -31.45
C ASP A 829 19.00 -8.31 -31.37
N VAL A 830 17.66 -8.38 -31.47
CA VAL A 830 16.91 -9.65 -31.42
C VAL A 830 17.23 -10.64 -32.54
N THR A 831 17.87 -10.19 -33.63
CA THR A 831 18.32 -11.07 -34.73
C THR A 831 19.73 -11.60 -34.51
N GLY A 832 20.40 -11.18 -33.41
CA GLY A 832 21.75 -11.56 -33.07
C GLY A 832 22.83 -10.67 -33.70
N ARG A 833 22.45 -9.60 -34.41
CA ARG A 833 23.41 -8.66 -35.00
C ARG A 833 23.98 -7.76 -33.91
N MET A 834 25.31 -7.69 -33.81
CA MET A 834 26.01 -6.83 -32.85
C MET A 834 25.88 -5.36 -33.26
N VAL A 835 25.35 -4.54 -32.35
CA VAL A 835 25.08 -3.12 -32.54
C VAL A 835 26.00 -2.20 -31.74
N LYS A 836 26.62 -2.70 -30.65
CA LYS A 836 27.60 -1.95 -29.86
C LYS A 836 28.64 -2.87 -29.22
N LYS A 837 29.90 -2.44 -29.11
CA LYS A 837 30.96 -3.14 -28.38
C LYS A 837 31.84 -2.14 -27.63
N LEU A 838 32.18 -2.47 -26.38
CA LEU A 838 33.06 -1.71 -25.49
C LEU A 838 34.04 -2.69 -24.85
N GLU A 839 35.33 -2.37 -24.89
CA GLU A 839 36.39 -3.21 -24.29
C GLU A 839 36.85 -2.61 -22.97
N ASN A 840 37.14 -3.44 -21.97
CA ASN A 840 37.42 -3.03 -20.58
C ASN A 840 36.39 -2.02 -20.04
N SER A 841 35.11 -2.41 -20.12
CA SER A 841 33.99 -1.48 -20.05
C SER A 841 33.78 -0.88 -18.64
N PRO A 842 33.38 0.40 -18.54
CA PRO A 842 32.97 1.01 -17.27
C PRO A 842 31.65 0.43 -16.75
N HIS A 843 31.35 0.65 -15.47
CA HIS A 843 30.10 0.23 -14.82
C HIS A 843 28.85 0.96 -15.34
N ILE A 844 28.99 1.98 -16.19
CA ILE A 844 27.89 2.74 -16.78
C ILE A 844 27.99 2.67 -18.30
N VAL A 845 26.91 2.30 -18.97
CA VAL A 845 26.85 2.16 -20.43
C VAL A 845 25.70 2.98 -20.98
N VAL A 846 26.05 3.99 -21.76
CA VAL A 846 25.08 4.88 -22.42
C VAL A 846 24.44 4.17 -23.60
N LEU A 847 23.11 4.24 -23.71
CA LEU A 847 22.26 3.61 -24.73
C LEU A 847 21.56 4.63 -25.64
N SER A 848 21.94 5.92 -25.52
CA SER A 848 21.35 7.04 -26.26
C SER A 848 21.58 7.01 -27.78
N ASP A 849 22.33 6.04 -28.28
CA ASP A 849 22.55 5.73 -29.69
C ASP A 849 21.73 4.52 -30.20
N LEU A 850 21.03 3.78 -29.33
CA LEU A 850 20.20 2.63 -29.72
C LEU A 850 18.75 3.03 -30.00
N ALA A 851 18.17 2.55 -31.11
CA ALA A 851 16.76 2.75 -31.44
C ALA A 851 15.82 2.03 -30.45
N ASN A 852 14.52 2.38 -30.45
CA ASN A 852 13.55 1.66 -29.62
C ASN A 852 13.45 0.20 -30.06
N GLY A 853 13.61 -0.72 -29.12
CA GLY A 853 13.67 -2.14 -29.41
C GLY A 853 14.21 -2.98 -28.27
N VAL A 854 14.19 -4.29 -28.48
CA VAL A 854 14.76 -5.27 -27.55
C VAL A 854 16.20 -5.55 -27.96
N TYR A 855 17.11 -5.53 -27.00
CA TYR A 855 18.52 -5.86 -27.21
C TYR A 855 19.00 -6.85 -26.15
N TYR A 856 20.10 -7.54 -26.45
CA TYR A 856 20.80 -8.41 -25.53
C TYR A 856 22.18 -7.82 -25.24
N VAL A 857 22.47 -7.60 -23.97
CA VAL A 857 23.78 -7.14 -23.49
C VAL A 857 24.56 -8.37 -23.04
N ASN A 858 25.68 -8.63 -23.70
CA ASN A 858 26.60 -9.69 -23.37
C ASN A 858 27.86 -9.10 -22.72
N LEU A 859 28.12 -9.52 -21.48
CA LEU A 859 29.31 -9.19 -20.71
C LEU A 859 30.22 -10.42 -20.74
N ARG A 860 31.48 -10.26 -21.12
CA ARG A 860 32.42 -11.38 -21.29
C ARG A 860 33.82 -11.02 -20.82
N ASN A 861 34.47 -11.92 -20.09
CA ASN A 861 35.91 -11.86 -19.86
C ASN A 861 36.55 -13.23 -20.14
N THR A 862 37.81 -13.42 -19.75
CA THR A 862 38.55 -14.69 -19.92
C THR A 862 38.01 -15.84 -19.07
N GLN A 863 37.13 -15.58 -18.10
CA GLN A 863 36.64 -16.53 -17.11
C GLN A 863 35.16 -16.90 -17.28
N GLY A 864 34.39 -16.14 -18.07
CA GLY A 864 32.98 -16.45 -18.35
C GLY A 864 32.25 -15.37 -19.16
N SER A 865 30.98 -15.63 -19.49
CA SER A 865 30.11 -14.64 -20.13
C SER A 865 28.68 -14.71 -19.60
N ILE A 866 28.03 -13.57 -19.46
CA ILE A 866 26.62 -13.45 -19.08
C ILE A 866 25.87 -12.62 -20.12
N THR A 867 24.66 -13.04 -20.48
CA THR A 867 23.80 -12.31 -21.41
C THR A 867 22.51 -11.92 -20.71
N LYS A 868 22.11 -10.65 -20.84
CA LYS A 868 20.92 -10.10 -20.22
C LYS A 868 20.11 -9.32 -21.26
N LYS A 869 18.80 -9.49 -21.25
CA LYS A 869 17.88 -8.76 -22.12
C LYS A 869 17.63 -7.37 -21.56
N ILE A 870 17.68 -6.36 -22.42
CA ILE A 870 17.26 -5.00 -22.14
C ILE A 870 16.19 -4.57 -23.15
N VAL A 871 15.32 -3.66 -22.75
CA VAL A 871 14.33 -3.04 -23.64
C VAL A 871 14.62 -1.55 -23.64
N VAL A 872 14.96 -1.00 -24.80
CA VAL A 872 15.12 0.44 -25.00
C VAL A 872 13.79 0.96 -25.53
N ASN A 873 13.12 1.80 -24.75
CA ASN A 873 11.86 2.44 -25.13
C ASN A 873 11.94 3.92 -24.74
N ARG A 874 12.27 4.76 -25.72
CA ARG A 874 12.28 6.22 -25.58
C ARG A 874 10.94 6.82 -25.97
#